data_AF-A0A165HLW2-F1
#
_entry.id   AF-A0A165HLW2-F1
#
_cell.length_a   1.000
_cell.length_b   1.000
_cell.length_c   1.000
_cell.angle_alpha   90.00
_cell.angle_beta   90.00
_cell.angle_gamma   90.00
#
_symmetry.space_group_name_H-M   'P 1'
#
loop_
_entity.id
_entity.type
_entity.pdbx_description
1 polymer ?
#
loop_
_entity_poly.entity_id
_entity_poly.type
_entity_poly.pdbx_seq_one_letter_code
_entity_poly.pdbx_strand_id
1 'polypeptide(L)'
;MPYPFSLPTTSQVSFTSSLSSSTHPSLPLTATTYRGVLRNTLKRHKRLPPGAQSSGLSHVLGSLNDYIPYLFALDCGLSGTPISTLGNDEQPNEHGAADEGEEVDIILHHEVETEWRATLSSSSSFSRPMGSVIERPRVKLHSLEYELFFVLSTLATTYTLLARSQLHILYGGSPFGTTNPDSVLQCASPSPEARTTAITTATKYFLQANSIYNYLVDRAGRNTGMPPVAVADISLPALNALSSLAMAEATLLAVLKDDPYPAAVAQDRNKHDREWMIKAPDLPKVRAHLFARLCLAAADHASRAKAMLQSVAASSASSLSGGSGGSGGAKQSNSTKIDDSLIKYLDDLRRTARAKACRFFGIDADLSGRTGEAIGWLRAGKKELGLDDYKSGSANPAISGSSSSLGGGGSGGGFGRLKKTLLEKREDKKIEKGGDWGRDAGRFEEGRVNDMLEKKWVKMNDTISTQLVPPPDALLSQIPSGRDIHSPKRYVPPHLEPHVLAQMRAPLDPDPDPDSPSSLSPPLSPPSSSSAAYPHNTVDGVDHLAARTARMDVLNENESSSDDDEDDGVPGPGEGRTDGAARNDSSRRAGGGGGRGSDRRDRRDESDGPAPVGAFPGTTRGDYVGRTGTATGNGSGSGNTYY
;
A
#
# COMPACT_ATOMS: atom_id res chain seq x y z
N MET A 1 2.80 -7.22 6.10
CA MET A 1 3.83 -6.23 5.70
C MET A 1 3.43 -5.66 4.34
N PRO A 2 3.33 -4.32 4.14
CA PRO A 2 2.76 -3.77 2.90
C PRO A 2 3.70 -3.77 1.70
N TYR A 3 3.17 -3.73 0.48
CA TYR A 3 3.99 -3.71 -0.75
C TYR A 3 4.78 -2.39 -0.93
N PRO A 4 6.07 -2.43 -1.32
CA PRO A 4 6.86 -1.24 -1.66
C PRO A 4 6.53 -0.71 -3.07
N PHE A 5 5.43 0.03 -3.20
CA PHE A 5 5.11 0.74 -4.45
C PHE A 5 6.17 1.78 -4.81
N SER A 6 6.36 2.00 -6.11
CA SER A 6 7.09 3.16 -6.63
C SER A 6 6.08 4.25 -7.03
N LEU A 7 6.39 5.51 -6.74
CA LEU A 7 5.61 6.64 -7.22
C LEU A 7 5.92 6.95 -8.70
N PRO A 8 4.91 7.32 -9.52
CA PRO A 8 5.12 7.69 -10.91
C PRO A 8 5.85 9.04 -11.04
N THR A 9 6.28 9.37 -12.27
CA THR A 9 6.85 10.69 -12.59
C THR A 9 6.25 11.23 -13.88
N THR A 10 6.08 12.55 -13.97
CA THR A 10 5.35 13.21 -15.07
C THR A 10 6.20 14.16 -15.94
N SER A 11 5.68 14.56 -17.10
CA SER A 11 6.18 15.65 -17.95
C SER A 11 5.92 17.03 -17.37
N GLN A 12 6.50 18.04 -18.00
CA GLN A 12 5.97 19.40 -17.91
C GLN A 12 4.78 19.50 -18.86
N VAL A 13 3.75 20.21 -18.42
CA VAL A 13 2.50 20.50 -19.14
C VAL A 13 2.17 21.95 -18.81
N SER A 14 1.59 22.69 -19.76
CA SER A 14 1.01 24.01 -19.52
C SER A 14 -0.48 23.89 -19.81
N PHE A 15 -1.34 24.17 -18.84
CA PHE A 15 -2.78 24.19 -19.12
C PHE A 15 -3.17 25.40 -19.96
N THR A 16 -2.45 26.53 -19.82
CA THR A 16 -2.67 27.77 -20.59
C THR A 16 -2.51 27.65 -22.10
N SER A 17 -1.89 26.58 -22.63
CA SER A 17 -1.89 26.33 -24.08
C SER A 17 -3.19 25.71 -24.56
N SER A 18 -3.81 24.88 -23.73
CA SER A 18 -4.93 23.98 -24.09
C SER A 18 -6.28 24.47 -23.54
N LEU A 19 -6.26 25.25 -22.46
CA LEU A 19 -7.40 25.75 -21.70
C LEU A 19 -7.28 27.26 -21.51
N SER A 20 -8.39 27.97 -21.69
CA SER A 20 -8.57 29.35 -21.22
C SER A 20 -9.83 29.47 -20.36
N SER A 21 -9.97 30.60 -19.66
CA SER A 21 -11.16 30.90 -18.86
C SER A 21 -11.51 32.37 -19.04
N SER A 22 -12.77 32.64 -19.36
CA SER A 22 -13.33 34.00 -19.41
C SER A 22 -13.53 34.54 -18.00
N THR A 23 -14.14 33.72 -17.13
CA THR A 23 -14.49 34.04 -15.75
C THR A 23 -13.30 34.06 -14.80
N HIS A 24 -12.33 33.14 -14.96
CA HIS A 24 -11.22 32.93 -14.03
C HIS A 24 -9.86 32.82 -14.74
N PRO A 25 -9.39 33.88 -15.44
CA PRO A 25 -8.28 33.80 -16.39
C PRO A 25 -6.95 33.31 -15.80
N SER A 26 -6.71 33.47 -14.50
CA SER A 26 -5.50 32.95 -13.84
C SER A 26 -5.57 31.46 -13.47
N LEU A 27 -6.75 30.83 -13.43
CA LEU A 27 -6.91 29.46 -12.95
C LEU A 27 -6.05 28.42 -13.73
N PRO A 28 -6.02 28.40 -15.08
CA PRO A 28 -5.13 27.48 -15.81
C PRO A 28 -3.63 27.72 -15.54
N LEU A 29 -3.22 28.97 -15.30
CA LEU A 29 -1.83 29.32 -14.97
C LEU A 29 -1.45 28.88 -13.54
N THR A 30 -2.35 29.09 -12.58
CA THR A 30 -2.17 28.64 -11.19
C THR A 30 -2.12 27.11 -11.12
N ALA A 31 -3.04 26.41 -11.78
CA ALA A 31 -3.02 24.94 -11.90
C ALA A 31 -1.71 24.42 -12.53
N THR A 32 -1.21 25.10 -13.56
CA THR A 32 0.09 24.78 -14.20
C THR A 32 1.25 24.90 -13.20
N THR A 33 1.21 25.92 -12.35
CA THR A 33 2.23 26.20 -11.34
C THR A 33 2.27 25.11 -10.27
N TYR A 34 1.12 24.76 -9.67
CA TYR A 34 1.03 23.68 -8.67
C TYR A 34 1.39 22.29 -9.27
N ARG A 35 0.98 22.01 -10.51
CA ARG A 35 1.42 20.82 -11.25
C ARG A 35 2.95 20.77 -11.42
N GLY A 36 3.57 21.93 -11.68
CA GLY A 36 5.02 22.11 -11.74
C GLY A 36 5.73 21.77 -10.42
N VAL A 37 5.16 22.21 -9.29
CA VAL A 37 5.64 21.86 -7.94
C VAL A 37 5.55 20.35 -7.72
N LEU A 38 4.38 19.73 -7.93
CA LEU A 38 4.19 18.27 -7.78
C LEU A 38 5.20 17.47 -8.61
N ARG A 39 5.38 17.81 -9.89
CA ARG A 39 6.37 17.18 -10.78
C ARG A 39 7.79 17.24 -10.19
N ASN A 40 8.18 18.38 -9.64
CA ASN A 40 9.51 18.58 -9.06
C ASN A 40 9.67 17.80 -7.75
N THR A 41 8.64 17.76 -6.91
CA THR A 41 8.60 16.95 -5.67
C THR A 41 8.69 15.45 -5.97
N LEU A 42 7.93 14.92 -6.94
CA LEU A 42 8.02 13.52 -7.39
C LEU A 42 9.41 13.17 -7.93
N LYS A 43 10.01 14.07 -8.74
CA LYS A 43 11.39 13.90 -9.22
C LYS A 43 12.42 13.90 -8.08
N ARG A 44 12.26 14.78 -7.08
CA ARG A 44 13.12 14.84 -5.88
C ARG A 44 12.99 13.54 -5.09
N HIS A 45 11.77 13.10 -4.80
CA HIS A 45 11.50 11.85 -4.09
C HIS A 45 12.14 10.64 -4.79
N LYS A 46 11.95 10.49 -6.11
CA LYS A 46 12.58 9.40 -6.89
C LYS A 46 14.11 9.37 -6.78
N ARG A 47 14.76 10.54 -6.62
CA ARG A 47 16.22 10.67 -6.49
C ARG A 47 16.74 10.39 -5.08
N LEU A 48 15.88 10.31 -4.05
CA LEU A 48 16.30 9.98 -2.70
C LEU A 48 16.75 8.51 -2.62
N PRO A 49 17.80 8.19 -1.84
CA PRO A 49 18.15 6.80 -1.56
C PRO A 49 17.00 6.10 -0.82
N PRO A 50 16.80 4.77 -0.98
CA PRO A 50 15.62 4.08 -0.45
C PRO A 50 15.33 4.29 1.04
N GLY A 51 16.38 4.39 1.88
CA GLY A 51 16.23 4.67 3.31
C GLY A 51 15.74 6.08 3.66
N ALA A 52 15.85 7.04 2.74
CA ALA A 52 15.39 8.43 2.91
C ALA A 52 14.08 8.73 2.17
N GLN A 53 13.52 7.78 1.41
CA GLN A 53 12.26 8.01 0.67
C GLN A 53 11.07 8.19 1.61
N SER A 54 11.06 7.52 2.76
CA SER A 54 10.00 7.60 3.78
C SER A 54 9.77 9.02 4.30
N SER A 55 10.83 9.78 4.61
CA SER A 55 10.74 11.18 5.06
C SER A 55 10.38 12.15 3.93
N GLY A 56 10.58 11.76 2.67
CA GLY A 56 10.13 12.51 1.50
C GLY A 56 8.62 12.43 1.22
N LEU A 57 7.88 11.48 1.81
CA LEU A 57 6.46 11.24 1.50
C LEU A 57 5.53 12.37 1.95
N SER A 58 5.82 13.04 3.06
CA SER A 58 5.03 14.18 3.56
C SER A 58 5.00 15.35 2.56
N HIS A 59 6.15 15.63 1.93
CA HIS A 59 6.29 16.65 0.90
C HIS A 59 5.50 16.30 -0.37
N VAL A 60 5.50 15.02 -0.77
CA VAL A 60 4.68 14.54 -1.89
C VAL A 60 3.19 14.73 -1.58
N LEU A 61 2.75 14.30 -0.39
CA LEU A 61 1.36 14.43 0.06
C LEU A 61 0.90 15.90 0.06
N GLY A 62 1.72 16.82 0.58
CA GLY A 62 1.45 18.27 0.51
C GLY A 62 1.23 18.73 -0.93
N SER A 63 2.23 18.52 -1.81
CA SER A 63 2.14 18.96 -3.21
C SER A 63 1.02 18.32 -4.04
N LEU A 64 0.47 17.18 -3.60
CA LEU A 64 -0.74 16.59 -4.16
C LEU A 64 -1.99 17.32 -3.67
N ASN A 65 -2.13 17.49 -2.35
CA ASN A 65 -3.26 18.19 -1.74
C ASN A 65 -3.34 19.66 -2.20
N ASP A 66 -2.20 20.32 -2.45
CA ASP A 66 -2.15 21.69 -2.98
C ASP A 66 -2.63 21.78 -4.44
N TYR A 67 -2.41 20.73 -5.24
CA TYR A 67 -2.71 20.73 -6.68
C TYR A 67 -4.12 20.23 -7.01
N ILE A 68 -4.60 19.20 -6.30
CA ILE A 68 -5.87 18.51 -6.58
C ILE A 68 -7.09 19.47 -6.63
N PRO A 69 -7.24 20.47 -5.75
CA PRO A 69 -8.33 21.45 -5.82
C PRO A 69 -8.39 22.21 -7.15
N TYR A 70 -7.24 22.67 -7.68
CA TYR A 70 -7.16 23.35 -8.96
C TYR A 70 -7.49 22.41 -10.13
N LEU A 71 -7.10 21.14 -10.03
CA LEU A 71 -7.41 20.13 -11.04
C LEU A 71 -8.91 19.83 -11.08
N PHE A 72 -9.59 19.77 -9.92
CA PHE A 72 -11.04 19.64 -9.86
C PHE A 72 -11.78 20.90 -10.31
N ALA A 73 -11.26 22.10 -10.05
CA ALA A 73 -11.87 23.33 -10.56
C ALA A 73 -11.85 23.40 -12.10
N LEU A 74 -10.75 22.97 -12.74
CA LEU A 74 -10.67 22.84 -14.20
C LEU A 74 -11.63 21.76 -14.74
N ASP A 75 -11.76 20.64 -14.04
CA ASP A 75 -12.68 19.54 -14.38
C ASP A 75 -14.16 19.96 -14.30
N CYS A 76 -14.54 20.65 -13.22
CA CYS A 76 -15.88 21.21 -13.05
C CYS A 76 -16.23 22.22 -14.14
N GLY A 77 -15.31 23.13 -14.46
CA GLY A 77 -15.56 24.14 -15.48
C GLY A 77 -15.62 23.61 -16.91
N LEU A 78 -14.83 22.58 -17.24
CA LEU A 78 -14.99 21.84 -18.51
C LEU A 78 -16.30 21.05 -18.57
N SER A 79 -16.87 20.69 -17.42
CA SER A 79 -18.12 19.93 -17.32
C SER A 79 -19.38 20.80 -17.26
N GLY A 80 -19.23 22.14 -17.18
CA GLY A 80 -20.35 23.06 -16.93
C GLY A 80 -21.02 22.84 -15.58
N THR A 81 -20.33 22.23 -14.60
CA THR A 81 -20.87 21.99 -13.26
C THR A 81 -20.39 23.10 -12.31
N PRO A 82 -21.28 23.77 -11.57
CA PRO A 82 -20.87 24.79 -10.61
C PRO A 82 -19.99 24.19 -9.51
N ILE A 83 -19.02 24.95 -9.02
CA ILE A 83 -18.16 24.50 -7.92
C ILE A 83 -18.96 24.60 -6.62
N SER A 84 -19.45 23.46 -6.14
CA SER A 84 -20.21 23.38 -4.89
C SER A 84 -19.29 23.56 -3.68
N THR A 85 -19.55 24.62 -2.92
CA THR A 85 -18.95 25.02 -1.63
C THR A 85 -19.10 23.98 -0.50
N LEU A 86 -20.11 23.12 -0.57
CA LEU A 86 -20.45 22.15 0.48
C LEU A 86 -19.91 20.75 0.18
N GLY A 87 -18.64 20.53 0.53
CA GLY A 87 -18.00 19.21 0.57
C GLY A 87 -18.26 18.41 1.87
N ASN A 88 -19.20 18.84 2.71
CA ASN A 88 -19.49 18.20 4.00
C ASN A 88 -20.88 17.54 3.99
N ASP A 89 -20.95 16.28 4.47
CA ASP A 89 -22.19 15.58 4.82
C ASP A 89 -22.85 16.20 6.09
N GLU A 90 -23.09 17.51 6.09
CA GLU A 90 -23.95 18.17 7.07
C GLU A 90 -25.34 18.41 6.46
N GLN A 91 -26.36 18.41 7.32
CA GLN A 91 -27.76 18.42 6.92
C GLN A 91 -28.09 19.56 5.93
N PRO A 92 -29.07 19.38 5.03
CA PRO A 92 -29.63 20.51 4.30
C PRO A 92 -30.10 21.55 5.32
N ASN A 93 -29.53 22.76 5.26
CA ASN A 93 -29.95 23.88 6.09
C ASN A 93 -31.46 24.08 5.89
N GLU A 94 -32.20 24.18 7.00
CA GLU A 94 -33.68 24.30 6.98
C GLU A 94 -34.17 25.63 6.34
N HIS A 95 -33.22 26.50 5.95
CA HIS A 95 -33.41 27.74 5.22
C HIS A 95 -33.04 27.48 3.76
N GLY A 96 -34.04 27.19 2.92
CA GLY A 96 -33.90 26.72 1.54
C GLY A 96 -33.36 27.73 0.51
N ALA A 97 -32.32 28.49 0.85
CA ALA A 97 -31.44 29.08 -0.14
C ALA A 97 -30.55 27.96 -0.69
N ALA A 98 -30.70 27.64 -1.98
CA ALA A 98 -29.69 26.85 -2.68
C ALA A 98 -28.41 27.70 -2.70
N ASP A 99 -27.31 27.18 -2.17
CA ASP A 99 -26.01 27.87 -2.24
C ASP A 99 -25.58 27.89 -3.71
N GLU A 100 -25.64 29.07 -4.34
CA GLU A 100 -25.33 29.26 -5.76
C GLU A 100 -23.81 29.09 -5.95
N GLY A 101 -23.39 27.85 -6.19
CA GLY A 101 -22.00 27.49 -6.37
C GLY A 101 -21.34 28.27 -7.51
N GLU A 102 -20.08 28.64 -7.33
CA GLU A 102 -19.38 29.53 -8.27
C GLU A 102 -19.18 28.85 -9.63
N GLU A 103 -19.69 29.49 -10.68
CA GLU A 103 -19.58 29.02 -12.06
C GLU A 103 -18.22 29.43 -12.64
N VAL A 104 -17.48 28.44 -13.14
CA VAL A 104 -16.16 28.62 -13.76
C VAL A 104 -16.25 28.17 -15.21
N ASP A 105 -16.37 29.10 -16.14
CA ASP A 105 -16.29 28.80 -17.58
C ASP A 105 -14.84 28.45 -17.99
N ILE A 106 -14.65 27.27 -18.60
CA ILE A 106 -13.36 26.81 -19.16
C ILE A 106 -13.54 26.43 -20.64
N ILE A 107 -12.81 27.11 -21.52
CA ILE A 107 -12.79 26.85 -22.95
C ILE A 107 -11.62 25.92 -23.30
N LEU A 108 -11.94 24.76 -23.88
CA LEU A 108 -10.97 23.80 -24.41
C LEU A 108 -10.58 24.17 -25.85
N HIS A 109 -9.32 24.55 -26.06
CA HIS A 109 -8.78 24.86 -27.40
C HIS A 109 -8.25 23.62 -28.12
N HIS A 110 -7.64 22.70 -27.39
CA HIS A 110 -7.19 21.38 -27.85
C HIS A 110 -7.05 20.43 -26.67
N GLU A 111 -7.07 19.11 -26.91
CA GLU A 111 -6.98 18.13 -25.83
C GLU A 111 -5.72 18.30 -24.98
N VAL A 112 -5.87 18.22 -23.66
CA VAL A 112 -4.77 18.35 -22.70
C VAL A 112 -3.83 17.15 -22.84
N GLU A 113 -2.63 17.39 -23.38
CA GLU A 113 -1.56 16.39 -23.47
C GLU A 113 -0.78 16.28 -22.14
N THR A 114 -0.76 15.08 -21.55
CA THR A 114 0.05 14.77 -20.37
C THR A 114 0.90 13.54 -20.61
N GLU A 115 2.11 13.49 -20.01
CA GLU A 115 2.94 12.28 -20.07
C GLU A 115 3.27 11.75 -18.69
N TRP A 116 2.95 10.48 -18.44
CA TRP A 116 3.18 9.81 -17.16
C TRP A 116 4.05 8.55 -17.32
N ARG A 117 4.90 8.29 -16.32
CA ARG A 117 5.64 7.01 -16.23
C ARG A 117 4.91 6.04 -15.32
N ALA A 118 4.23 5.09 -15.95
CA ALA A 118 3.55 3.96 -15.33
C ALA A 118 4.48 3.10 -14.45
N THR A 119 3.99 2.72 -13.26
CA THR A 119 4.71 1.97 -12.22
C THR A 119 4.22 0.53 -12.06
N LEU A 120 2.97 0.22 -12.42
CA LEU A 120 2.44 -1.15 -12.31
C LEU A 120 2.86 -2.06 -13.47
N SER A 121 3.18 -1.49 -14.64
CA SER A 121 3.63 -2.27 -15.80
C SER A 121 4.98 -2.97 -15.55
N SER A 122 5.19 -4.12 -16.16
CA SER A 122 6.41 -4.91 -16.09
C SER A 122 7.53 -4.18 -16.83
N SER A 123 8.55 -3.76 -16.10
CA SER A 123 9.82 -3.38 -16.71
C SER A 123 10.44 -4.65 -17.29
N SER A 124 10.51 -4.75 -18.62
CA SER A 124 11.24 -5.85 -19.25
C SER A 124 12.70 -5.79 -18.82
N SER A 125 13.07 -6.65 -17.89
CA SER A 125 14.42 -6.71 -17.30
C SER A 125 15.41 -7.38 -18.24
N PHE A 126 15.45 -6.93 -19.50
CA PHE A 126 16.55 -7.22 -20.40
C PHE A 126 17.71 -6.29 -20.05
N SER A 127 18.38 -6.61 -18.94
CA SER A 127 19.65 -6.01 -18.57
C SER A 127 20.63 -6.22 -19.72
N ARG A 128 21.01 -5.14 -20.39
CA ARG A 128 22.25 -5.17 -21.17
C ARG A 128 23.42 -5.41 -20.19
N PRO A 129 24.49 -6.10 -20.61
CA PRO A 129 25.76 -5.98 -19.90
C PRO A 129 26.14 -4.49 -19.87
N MET A 130 26.68 -4.02 -18.73
CA MET A 130 26.90 -2.59 -18.38
C MET A 130 25.69 -1.83 -17.80
N GLY A 131 25.21 -2.25 -16.62
CA GLY A 131 24.80 -1.37 -15.49
C GLY A 131 23.66 -0.35 -15.64
N SER A 132 23.15 -0.08 -16.83
CA SER A 132 22.17 0.97 -17.09
C SER A 132 20.75 0.47 -16.87
N VAL A 133 20.08 1.01 -15.84
CA VAL A 133 18.64 0.83 -15.64
C VAL A 133 17.90 1.69 -16.66
N ILE A 134 17.39 1.07 -17.72
CA ILE A 134 16.58 1.75 -18.72
C ILE A 134 15.34 2.33 -18.02
N GLU A 135 15.19 3.65 -17.99
CA GLU A 135 13.99 4.29 -17.47
C GLU A 135 12.78 3.90 -18.32
N ARG A 136 11.66 3.60 -17.67
CA ARG A 136 10.41 3.25 -18.35
C ARG A 136 9.99 4.36 -19.33
N PRO A 137 9.45 4.00 -20.51
CA PRO A 137 8.89 4.98 -21.44
C PRO A 137 7.74 5.72 -20.75
N ARG A 138 7.55 6.97 -21.17
CA ARG A 138 6.39 7.77 -20.78
C ARG A 138 5.22 7.37 -21.67
N VAL A 139 4.03 7.25 -21.11
CA VAL A 139 2.80 7.15 -21.90
C VAL A 139 2.24 8.55 -22.07
N LYS A 140 1.97 8.93 -23.32
CA LYS A 140 1.21 10.14 -23.66
C LYS A 140 -0.28 9.87 -23.51
N LEU A 141 -0.98 10.79 -22.88
CA LEU A 141 -2.41 10.71 -22.57
C LEU A 141 -3.03 12.05 -22.99
N HIS A 142 -4.15 11.97 -23.69
CA HIS A 142 -4.88 13.14 -24.20
C HIS A 142 -6.23 13.14 -23.47
N SER A 143 -6.40 14.08 -22.52
CA SER A 143 -7.58 14.36 -21.67
C SER A 143 -7.14 14.76 -20.26
N LEU A 144 -7.85 15.72 -19.66
CA LEU A 144 -7.71 16.09 -18.25
C LEU A 144 -8.11 14.93 -17.30
N GLU A 145 -9.02 14.06 -17.74
CA GLU A 145 -9.48 12.91 -16.95
C GLU A 145 -8.33 11.94 -16.63
N TYR A 146 -7.41 11.73 -17.57
CA TYR A 146 -6.26 10.86 -17.35
C TYR A 146 -5.21 11.46 -16.41
N GLU A 147 -5.08 12.80 -16.40
CA GLU A 147 -4.29 13.52 -15.41
C GLU A 147 -4.89 13.31 -14.01
N LEU A 148 -6.21 13.50 -13.86
CA LEU A 148 -6.95 13.28 -12.61
C LEU A 148 -6.79 11.83 -12.11
N PHE A 149 -6.91 10.84 -13.00
CA PHE A 149 -6.70 9.43 -12.65
C PHE A 149 -5.28 9.14 -12.17
N PHE A 150 -4.25 9.68 -12.83
CA PHE A 150 -2.86 9.50 -12.40
C PHE A 150 -2.55 10.23 -11.09
N VAL A 151 -3.06 11.44 -10.90
CA VAL A 151 -2.84 12.26 -9.68
C VAL A 151 -3.50 11.60 -8.47
N LEU A 152 -4.76 11.19 -8.58
CA LEU A 152 -5.47 10.51 -7.48
C LEU A 152 -4.90 9.10 -7.20
N SER A 153 -4.50 8.35 -8.22
CA SER A 153 -3.79 7.07 -8.03
C SER A 153 -2.43 7.27 -7.33
N THR A 154 -1.74 8.38 -7.62
CA THR A 154 -0.51 8.79 -6.94
C THR A 154 -0.76 9.16 -5.47
N LEU A 155 -1.88 9.83 -5.17
CA LEU A 155 -2.31 10.13 -3.79
C LEU A 155 -2.61 8.86 -3.01
N ALA A 156 -3.41 7.95 -3.56
CA ALA A 156 -3.71 6.66 -2.93
C ALA A 156 -2.44 5.82 -2.70
N THR A 157 -1.52 5.79 -3.68
CA THR A 157 -0.21 5.13 -3.52
C THR A 157 0.65 5.80 -2.44
N THR A 158 0.62 7.13 -2.33
CA THR A 158 1.34 7.89 -1.29
C THR A 158 0.81 7.54 0.10
N TYR A 159 -0.51 7.40 0.27
CA TYR A 159 -1.11 6.91 1.52
C TYR A 159 -0.67 5.47 1.86
N THR A 160 -0.65 4.54 0.90
CA THR A 160 -0.11 3.19 1.11
C THR A 160 1.36 3.20 1.57
N LEU A 161 2.19 4.09 1.01
CA LEU A 161 3.59 4.24 1.41
C LEU A 161 3.75 4.89 2.80
N LEU A 162 2.86 5.80 3.18
CA LEU A 162 2.79 6.35 4.54
C LEU A 162 2.32 5.31 5.56
N ALA A 163 1.34 4.46 5.20
CA ALA A 163 0.94 3.33 6.03
C ALA A 163 2.11 2.36 6.26
N ARG A 164 2.88 2.08 5.21
CA ARG A 164 4.11 1.29 5.28
C ARG A 164 5.17 1.92 6.19
N SER A 165 5.41 3.23 6.14
CA SER A 165 6.42 3.87 7.00
C SER A 165 6.03 3.83 8.49
N GLN A 166 4.75 4.00 8.83
CA GLN A 166 4.25 3.83 10.20
C GLN A 166 4.46 2.40 10.71
N LEU A 167 4.20 1.39 9.89
CA LEU A 167 4.35 -0.03 10.27
C LEU A 167 5.81 -0.49 10.38
N HIS A 168 6.76 0.24 9.78
CA HIS A 168 8.19 -0.11 9.85
C HIS A 168 8.74 -0.07 11.28
N ILE A 169 8.24 0.86 12.09
CA ILE A 169 8.58 1.06 13.52
C ILE A 169 8.29 -0.21 14.34
N LEU A 170 7.30 -1.02 13.95
CA LEU A 170 6.94 -2.27 14.64
C LEU A 170 8.03 -3.35 14.58
N TYR A 171 9.01 -3.20 13.69
CA TYR A 171 10.03 -4.20 13.41
C TYR A 171 11.45 -3.77 13.81
N GLY A 172 11.59 -2.78 14.70
CA GLY A 172 12.91 -2.25 15.11
C GLY A 172 13.62 -1.43 14.03
N GLY A 173 12.88 -1.03 12.99
CA GLY A 173 13.38 -0.09 11.99
C GLY A 173 13.53 1.30 12.58
N SER A 174 14.75 1.73 12.86
CA SER A 174 15.02 3.14 13.15
C SER A 174 14.68 3.97 11.90
N PRO A 175 13.85 5.03 12.00
CA PRO A 175 13.56 5.93 10.89
C PRO A 175 14.78 6.77 10.47
N PHE A 176 15.86 6.74 11.27
CA PHE A 176 17.15 7.33 10.97
C PHE A 176 18.16 6.20 10.71
N GLY A 177 18.80 6.20 9.55
CA GLY A 177 19.78 5.17 9.14
C GLY A 177 21.10 5.27 9.90
N THR A 178 21.09 4.94 11.19
CA THR A 178 22.28 4.92 12.03
C THR A 178 23.26 3.84 11.54
N THR A 179 24.50 4.25 11.27
CA THR A 179 25.54 3.36 10.72
C THR A 179 26.20 2.46 11.76
N ASN A 180 25.89 2.64 13.05
CA ASN A 180 26.43 1.83 14.14
C ASN A 180 25.62 0.53 14.31
N PRO A 181 26.19 -0.66 14.01
CA PRO A 181 25.49 -1.93 14.22
C PRO A 181 25.14 -2.17 15.69
N ASP A 182 25.94 -1.66 16.62
CA ASP A 182 25.72 -1.82 18.06
C ASP A 182 24.61 -0.90 18.61
N SER A 183 24.26 0.18 17.91
CA SER A 183 23.17 1.09 18.31
C SER A 183 21.79 0.60 17.85
N VAL A 184 21.73 -0.18 16.76
CA VAL A 184 20.48 -0.78 16.26
C VAL A 184 20.02 -1.92 17.17
N LEU A 185 20.94 -2.59 17.86
CA LEU A 185 20.66 -3.64 18.86
C LEU A 185 19.97 -3.12 20.13
N GLN A 186 19.76 -1.80 20.26
CA GLN A 186 19.10 -1.16 21.39
C GLN A 186 17.68 -0.66 21.09
N CYS A 187 17.04 -1.16 20.02
CA CYS A 187 15.60 -1.00 19.83
C CYS A 187 14.83 -1.84 20.86
N ALA A 188 14.50 -1.23 22.00
CA ALA A 188 13.38 -1.67 22.82
C ALA A 188 12.14 -1.87 21.93
N SER A 189 11.34 -2.90 22.23
CA SER A 189 10.05 -3.08 21.56
C SER A 189 9.25 -1.77 21.67
N PRO A 190 8.63 -1.28 20.57
CA PRO A 190 7.93 0.00 20.61
C PRO A 190 6.84 -0.05 21.68
N SER A 191 6.68 1.05 22.42
CA SER A 191 5.72 1.10 23.54
C SER A 191 4.32 0.69 23.07
N PRO A 192 3.48 0.07 23.92
CA PRO A 192 2.15 -0.37 23.52
C PRO A 192 1.29 0.75 22.92
N GLU A 193 1.50 1.98 23.39
CA GLU A 193 0.89 3.20 22.89
C GLU A 193 1.42 3.60 21.50
N ALA A 194 2.75 3.61 21.30
CA ALA A 194 3.36 3.86 19.98
C ALA A 194 2.94 2.80 18.95
N ARG A 195 2.88 1.52 19.35
CA ARG A 195 2.34 0.42 18.52
C ARG A 195 0.89 0.70 18.12
N THR A 196 0.05 1.07 19.08
CA THR A 196 -1.36 1.35 18.83
C THR A 196 -1.52 2.52 17.86
N THR A 197 -0.81 3.62 18.09
CA THR A 197 -0.80 4.81 17.23
C THR A 197 -0.31 4.51 15.82
N ALA A 198 0.77 3.74 15.65
CA ALA A 198 1.27 3.33 14.34
C ALA A 198 0.24 2.48 13.57
N ILE A 199 -0.38 1.50 14.22
CA ILE A 199 -1.38 0.61 13.60
C ILE A 199 -2.66 1.37 13.25
N THR A 200 -3.18 2.24 14.12
CA THR A 200 -4.38 3.05 13.83
C THR A 200 -4.13 4.05 12.71
N THR A 201 -2.95 4.69 12.69
CA THR A 201 -2.56 5.64 11.64
C THR A 201 -2.38 4.94 10.29
N ALA A 202 -1.70 3.78 10.25
CA ALA A 202 -1.59 2.98 9.04
C ALA A 202 -2.96 2.49 8.53
N THR A 203 -3.86 2.09 9.43
CA THR A 203 -5.24 1.69 9.08
C THR A 203 -5.99 2.85 8.43
N LYS A 204 -5.91 4.07 9.01
CA LYS A 204 -6.51 5.28 8.42
C LYS A 204 -6.00 5.51 6.98
N TYR A 205 -4.69 5.45 6.77
CA TYR A 205 -4.10 5.66 5.44
C TYR A 205 -4.55 4.59 4.42
N PHE A 206 -4.65 3.31 4.78
CA PHE A 206 -5.20 2.29 3.88
C PHE A 206 -6.67 2.53 3.52
N LEU A 207 -7.50 2.97 4.47
CA LEU A 207 -8.90 3.29 4.20
C LEU A 207 -9.04 4.54 3.32
N GLN A 208 -8.15 5.52 3.46
CA GLN A 208 -8.07 6.67 2.53
C GLN A 208 -7.63 6.24 1.12
N ALA A 209 -6.62 5.39 1.00
CA ALA A 209 -6.21 4.85 -0.30
C ALA A 209 -7.36 4.06 -0.98
N ASN A 210 -8.06 3.21 -0.21
CA ASN A 210 -9.20 2.46 -0.69
C ASN A 210 -10.35 3.38 -1.18
N SER A 211 -10.70 4.42 -0.42
CA SER A 211 -11.79 5.34 -0.80
C SER A 211 -11.49 6.10 -2.09
N ILE A 212 -10.24 6.51 -2.31
CA ILE A 212 -9.79 7.17 -3.54
C ILE A 212 -9.86 6.22 -4.74
N TYR A 213 -9.38 4.96 -4.60
CA TYR A 213 -9.51 3.99 -5.68
C TYR A 213 -10.98 3.67 -6.01
N ASN A 214 -11.86 3.57 -5.01
CA ASN A 214 -13.29 3.39 -5.25
C ASN A 214 -13.93 4.60 -5.95
N TYR A 215 -13.52 5.83 -5.62
CA TYR A 215 -13.96 7.03 -6.34
C TYR A 215 -13.53 7.00 -7.82
N LEU A 216 -12.29 6.58 -8.11
CA LEU A 216 -11.82 6.41 -9.49
C LEU A 216 -12.58 5.30 -10.25
N VAL A 217 -12.93 4.19 -9.57
CA VAL A 217 -13.75 3.11 -10.14
C VAL A 217 -15.17 3.60 -10.48
N ASP A 218 -15.82 4.34 -9.56
CA ASP A 218 -17.13 4.95 -9.77
C ASP A 218 -17.11 5.99 -10.91
N ARG A 219 -16.06 6.81 -10.97
CA ARG A 219 -15.88 7.81 -12.03
C ARG A 219 -15.63 7.16 -13.40
N ALA A 220 -14.79 6.13 -13.47
CA ALA A 220 -14.57 5.34 -14.68
C ALA A 220 -15.85 4.64 -15.18
N GLY A 221 -16.71 4.18 -14.27
CA GLY A 221 -18.00 3.57 -14.61
C GLY A 221 -19.01 4.56 -15.20
N ARG A 222 -18.91 5.85 -14.84
CA ARG A 222 -19.73 6.94 -15.41
C ARG A 222 -19.23 7.38 -16.79
N ASN A 223 -17.92 7.40 -17.01
CA ASN A 223 -17.29 7.88 -18.24
C ASN A 223 -17.15 6.80 -19.33
N THR A 224 -18.28 6.17 -19.71
CA THR A 224 -18.34 5.08 -20.70
C THR A 224 -17.98 5.47 -22.14
N GLY A 225 -17.91 6.77 -22.44
CA GLY A 225 -17.53 7.29 -23.76
C GLY A 225 -16.01 7.36 -24.02
N MET A 226 -15.16 7.14 -23.02
CA MET A 226 -13.71 7.20 -23.22
C MET A 226 -13.16 5.93 -23.89
N PRO A 227 -12.16 6.04 -24.79
CA PRO A 227 -11.51 4.88 -25.37
C PRO A 227 -10.79 4.04 -24.28
N PRO A 228 -10.78 2.70 -24.39
CA PRO A 228 -10.19 1.83 -23.38
C PRO A 228 -8.68 2.07 -23.23
N VAL A 229 -8.25 2.38 -22.02
CA VAL A 229 -6.88 2.83 -21.74
C VAL A 229 -5.88 1.67 -21.78
N ALA A 230 -4.88 1.77 -22.66
CA ALA A 230 -3.79 0.80 -22.81
C ALA A 230 -2.69 0.89 -21.71
N VAL A 231 -3.02 1.42 -20.52
CA VAL A 231 -2.09 1.63 -19.40
C VAL A 231 -2.62 0.94 -18.16
N ALA A 232 -1.84 0.00 -17.62
CA ALA A 232 -2.24 -0.81 -16.48
C ALA A 232 -2.61 0.06 -15.26
N ASP A 233 -1.77 1.05 -14.91
CA ASP A 233 -1.89 1.93 -13.73
C ASP A 233 -3.26 2.58 -13.53
N ILE A 234 -3.95 2.95 -14.62
CA ILE A 234 -5.24 3.64 -14.58
C ILE A 234 -6.38 2.82 -15.21
N SER A 235 -6.14 1.54 -15.46
CA SER A 235 -7.17 0.62 -15.98
C SER A 235 -8.18 0.24 -14.88
N LEU A 236 -9.46 0.16 -15.23
CA LEU A 236 -10.55 -0.15 -14.30
C LEU A 236 -10.31 -1.40 -13.43
N PRO A 237 -9.78 -2.54 -13.96
CA PRO A 237 -9.53 -3.70 -13.11
C PRO A 237 -8.32 -3.50 -12.19
N ALA A 238 -7.30 -2.72 -12.58
CA ALA A 238 -6.18 -2.41 -11.70
C ALA A 238 -6.60 -1.48 -10.55
N LEU A 239 -7.44 -0.48 -10.81
CA LEU A 239 -8.01 0.39 -9.77
C LEU A 239 -8.84 -0.42 -8.76
N ASN A 240 -9.70 -1.33 -9.23
CA ASN A 240 -10.42 -2.28 -8.38
C ASN A 240 -9.47 -3.20 -7.59
N ALA A 241 -8.39 -3.69 -8.22
CA ALA A 241 -7.42 -4.53 -7.55
C ALA A 241 -6.66 -3.81 -6.43
N LEU A 242 -6.25 -2.56 -6.66
CA LEU A 242 -5.57 -1.74 -5.68
C LEU A 242 -6.49 -1.32 -4.53
N SER A 243 -7.76 -1.03 -4.81
CA SER A 243 -8.81 -0.89 -3.78
C SER A 243 -8.88 -2.15 -2.91
N SER A 244 -9.06 -3.32 -3.52
CA SER A 244 -9.19 -4.59 -2.78
C SER A 244 -7.91 -4.97 -2.01
N LEU A 245 -6.73 -4.65 -2.55
CA LEU A 245 -5.45 -4.80 -1.84
C LEU A 245 -5.38 -3.93 -0.58
N ALA A 246 -5.66 -2.62 -0.69
CA ALA A 246 -5.66 -1.72 0.46
C ALA A 246 -6.64 -2.20 1.56
N MET A 247 -7.77 -2.80 1.16
CA MET A 247 -8.72 -3.41 2.09
C MET A 247 -8.19 -4.68 2.77
N ALA A 248 -7.48 -5.55 2.03
CA ALA A 248 -6.81 -6.72 2.61
C ALA A 248 -5.79 -6.31 3.68
N GLU A 249 -4.95 -5.31 3.37
CA GLU A 249 -3.92 -4.80 4.28
C GLU A 249 -4.55 -4.14 5.52
N ALA A 250 -5.56 -3.28 5.37
CA ALA A 250 -6.31 -2.70 6.48
C ALA A 250 -6.98 -3.76 7.36
N THR A 251 -7.53 -4.82 6.78
CA THR A 251 -8.20 -5.90 7.52
C THR A 251 -7.21 -6.71 8.36
N LEU A 252 -5.99 -6.96 7.84
CA LEU A 252 -4.92 -7.61 8.61
C LEU A 252 -4.39 -6.73 9.75
N LEU A 253 -4.46 -5.40 9.66
CA LEU A 253 -4.08 -4.51 10.77
C LEU A 253 -5.02 -4.61 11.97
N ALA A 254 -6.32 -4.81 11.74
CA ALA A 254 -7.29 -5.03 12.82
C ALA A 254 -6.96 -6.31 13.63
N VAL A 255 -6.37 -7.31 12.98
CA VAL A 255 -5.86 -8.52 13.64
C VAL A 255 -4.50 -8.25 14.30
N LEU A 256 -3.56 -7.62 13.59
CA LEU A 256 -2.20 -7.34 14.08
C LEU A 256 -2.19 -6.52 15.37
N LYS A 257 -3.16 -5.61 15.55
CA LYS A 257 -3.32 -4.80 16.77
C LYS A 257 -3.28 -5.66 18.04
N ASP A 258 -4.06 -6.74 18.05
CA ASP A 258 -4.33 -7.59 19.20
C ASP A 258 -3.61 -8.96 19.10
N ASP A 259 -2.71 -9.15 18.13
CA ASP A 259 -1.98 -10.40 17.87
C ASP A 259 -0.61 -10.42 18.60
N PRO A 260 -0.45 -11.19 19.70
CA PRO A 260 0.78 -11.18 20.49
C PRO A 260 1.89 -12.08 19.92
N TYR A 261 1.54 -13.06 19.09
CA TYR A 261 2.47 -14.12 18.69
C TYR A 261 3.65 -13.65 17.80
N PRO A 262 3.48 -12.70 16.86
CA PRO A 262 4.61 -12.14 16.11
C PRO A 262 5.63 -11.44 17.01
N ALA A 263 5.17 -10.70 18.03
CA ALA A 263 6.04 -10.04 19.00
C ALA A 263 6.83 -11.06 19.85
N ALA A 264 6.16 -12.11 20.34
CA ALA A 264 6.81 -13.18 21.09
C ALA A 264 7.89 -13.93 20.27
N VAL A 265 7.66 -14.17 18.98
CA VAL A 265 8.66 -14.75 18.06
C VAL A 265 9.84 -13.80 17.80
N ALA A 266 9.60 -12.49 17.79
CA ALA A 266 10.67 -11.49 17.67
C ALA A 266 11.52 -11.44 18.95
N GLN A 267 10.88 -11.49 20.14
CA GLN A 267 11.54 -11.53 21.45
C GLN A 267 12.40 -12.80 21.63
N ASP A 268 11.88 -14.00 21.35
CA ASP A 268 12.62 -15.27 21.43
C ASP A 268 13.91 -15.29 20.57
N ARG A 269 13.94 -14.48 19.51
CA ARG A 269 15.11 -14.31 18.62
C ARG A 269 16.07 -13.21 19.07
N ASN A 270 15.67 -12.33 19.97
CA ASN A 270 16.52 -11.25 20.47
C ASN A 270 17.50 -11.79 21.52
N LYS A 271 18.76 -11.96 21.13
CA LYS A 271 19.85 -12.44 22.01
C LYS A 271 20.10 -11.54 23.23
N HIS A 272 19.66 -10.29 23.18
CA HIS A 272 19.82 -9.30 24.24
C HIS A 272 18.59 -9.21 25.15
N ASP A 273 17.49 -9.89 24.80
CA ASP A 273 16.33 -10.00 25.68
C ASP A 273 16.67 -10.93 26.86
N ARG A 274 16.54 -10.38 28.07
CA ARG A 274 16.74 -11.07 29.35
C ARG A 274 15.47 -11.04 30.20
N GLU A 275 14.37 -10.50 29.70
CA GLU A 275 13.11 -10.36 30.44
C GLU A 275 12.51 -11.74 30.76
N TRP A 276 12.70 -12.73 29.87
CA TRP A 276 12.39 -14.14 30.11
C TRP A 276 13.09 -14.74 31.35
N MET A 277 14.23 -14.19 31.78
CA MET A 277 14.93 -14.60 33.00
C MET A 277 14.22 -14.12 34.27
N ILE A 278 13.36 -13.10 34.15
CA ILE A 278 12.64 -12.43 35.26
C ILE A 278 11.18 -12.91 35.30
N LYS A 279 10.50 -12.96 34.14
CA LYS A 279 9.12 -13.43 34.00
C LYS A 279 8.95 -14.16 32.67
N ALA A 280 8.24 -15.29 32.67
CA ALA A 280 7.81 -15.92 31.43
C ALA A 280 6.93 -14.96 30.58
N PRO A 281 7.12 -14.87 29.25
CA PRO A 281 6.31 -14.01 28.40
C PRO A 281 4.81 -14.30 28.54
N ASP A 282 4.06 -13.26 28.88
CA ASP A 282 2.62 -13.34 29.13
C ASP A 282 1.86 -13.13 27.81
N LEU A 283 1.20 -14.18 27.32
CA LEU A 283 0.47 -14.15 26.05
C LEU A 283 -1.01 -13.91 26.32
N PRO A 284 -1.56 -12.70 26.05
CA PRO A 284 -2.96 -12.41 26.30
C PRO A 284 -3.87 -13.31 25.46
N LYS A 285 -5.02 -13.70 26.04
CA LYS A 285 -6.03 -14.48 25.32
C LYS A 285 -6.62 -13.65 24.18
N VAL A 286 -6.49 -14.16 22.96
CA VAL A 286 -6.99 -13.52 21.74
C VAL A 286 -8.43 -13.96 21.42
N ARG A 287 -9.15 -13.13 20.66
CA ARG A 287 -10.46 -13.46 20.08
C ARG A 287 -10.28 -14.36 18.85
N ALA A 288 -9.73 -15.56 19.08
CA ALA A 288 -9.17 -16.45 18.06
C ALA A 288 -10.11 -16.68 16.87
N HIS A 289 -11.32 -17.20 17.09
CA HIS A 289 -12.29 -17.41 16.01
C HIS A 289 -12.64 -16.14 15.21
N LEU A 290 -12.75 -14.97 15.86
CA LEU A 290 -13.00 -13.70 15.15
C LEU A 290 -11.81 -13.34 14.26
N PHE A 291 -10.59 -13.41 14.78
CA PHE A 291 -9.38 -13.10 14.02
C PHE A 291 -9.16 -14.07 12.85
N ALA A 292 -9.53 -15.34 13.01
CA ALA A 292 -9.53 -16.29 11.90
C ALA A 292 -10.43 -15.81 10.75
N ARG A 293 -11.67 -15.37 11.05
CA ARG A 293 -12.60 -14.86 10.03
C ARG A 293 -12.18 -13.52 9.40
N LEU A 294 -11.55 -12.62 10.17
CA LEU A 294 -10.95 -11.40 9.61
C LEU A 294 -9.79 -11.73 8.64
N CYS A 295 -8.93 -12.69 9.01
CA CYS A 295 -7.85 -13.15 8.13
C CYS A 295 -8.37 -13.81 6.85
N LEU A 296 -9.50 -14.52 6.89
CA LEU A 296 -10.13 -15.08 5.69
C LEU A 296 -10.69 -13.99 4.77
N ALA A 297 -11.37 -12.97 5.32
CA ALA A 297 -11.81 -11.80 4.54
C ALA A 297 -10.63 -11.10 3.85
N ALA A 298 -9.52 -10.90 4.56
CA ALA A 298 -8.29 -10.35 3.96
C ALA A 298 -7.73 -11.24 2.83
N ALA A 299 -7.81 -12.57 2.96
CA ALA A 299 -7.43 -13.49 1.90
C ALA A 299 -8.36 -13.39 0.67
N ASP A 300 -9.65 -13.20 0.88
CA ASP A 300 -10.65 -13.03 -0.19
C ASP A 300 -10.54 -11.67 -0.89
N HIS A 301 -10.08 -10.63 -0.17
CA HIS A 301 -9.69 -9.36 -0.76
C HIS A 301 -8.42 -9.46 -1.60
N ALA A 302 -7.40 -10.18 -1.11
CA ALA A 302 -6.15 -10.41 -1.85
C ALA A 302 -6.34 -11.33 -3.08
N SER A 303 -7.24 -12.32 -3.00
CA SER A 303 -7.56 -13.20 -4.13
C SER A 303 -8.28 -12.46 -5.25
N ARG A 304 -9.26 -11.61 -4.91
CA ARG A 304 -9.93 -10.69 -5.86
C ARG A 304 -8.93 -9.76 -6.55
N ALA A 305 -8.07 -9.10 -5.77
CA ALA A 305 -7.03 -8.21 -6.31
C ALA A 305 -6.10 -8.94 -7.29
N LYS A 306 -5.65 -10.16 -6.93
CA LYS A 306 -4.82 -11.00 -7.80
C LYS A 306 -5.54 -11.34 -9.11
N ALA A 307 -6.79 -11.79 -9.05
CA ALA A 307 -7.58 -12.16 -10.23
C ALA A 307 -7.78 -10.97 -11.19
N MET A 308 -8.07 -9.78 -10.65
CA MET A 308 -8.25 -8.54 -11.42
C MET A 308 -6.96 -8.05 -12.10
N LEU A 309 -5.78 -8.20 -11.46
CA LEU A 309 -4.51 -7.92 -12.14
C LEU A 309 -4.15 -8.99 -13.17
N GLN A 310 -4.47 -10.26 -12.91
CA GLN A 310 -4.24 -11.33 -13.87
C GLN A 310 -5.13 -11.21 -15.11
N SER A 311 -6.36 -10.69 -15.01
CA SER A 311 -7.21 -10.43 -16.19
C SER A 311 -6.65 -9.31 -17.07
N VAL A 312 -6.12 -8.22 -16.50
CA VAL A 312 -5.42 -7.17 -17.27
C VAL A 312 -4.21 -7.75 -18.02
N ALA A 313 -3.42 -8.60 -17.35
CA ALA A 313 -2.31 -9.29 -18.00
C ALA A 313 -2.78 -10.25 -19.12
N ALA A 314 -3.91 -10.94 -18.96
CA ALA A 314 -4.48 -11.81 -19.99
C ALA A 314 -5.01 -11.02 -21.21
N SER A 315 -5.79 -9.95 -20.99
CA SER A 315 -6.29 -9.06 -22.05
C SER A 315 -5.16 -8.42 -22.85
N SER A 316 -4.00 -8.18 -22.21
CA SER A 316 -2.79 -7.68 -22.88
C SER A 316 -2.08 -8.69 -23.78
N ALA A 317 -2.30 -10.00 -23.54
CA ALA A 317 -1.69 -11.06 -24.33
C ALA A 317 -2.54 -11.40 -25.57
N SER A 318 -3.88 -11.34 -25.45
CA SER A 318 -4.80 -11.62 -26.57
C SER A 318 -4.70 -10.62 -27.73
N SER A 319 -4.33 -9.35 -27.46
CA SER A 319 -4.10 -8.35 -28.51
C SER A 319 -2.81 -8.58 -29.30
N LEU A 320 -1.93 -9.50 -28.86
CA LEU A 320 -0.67 -9.85 -29.55
C LEU A 320 -0.77 -11.13 -30.37
N SER A 321 -1.83 -11.94 -30.21
CA SER A 321 -2.02 -13.21 -30.95
C SER A 321 -2.87 -13.09 -32.21
N GLY A 322 -3.40 -11.90 -32.52
CA GLY A 322 -4.25 -11.64 -33.69
C GLY A 322 -3.55 -10.81 -34.78
N GLY A 323 -2.46 -11.34 -35.36
CA GLY A 323 -1.70 -10.58 -36.38
C GLY A 323 -0.70 -11.44 -37.16
N SER A 324 -1.14 -12.05 -38.26
CA SER A 324 -0.26 -12.68 -39.25
C SER A 324 0.11 -11.69 -40.35
N GLY A 325 1.41 -11.52 -40.61
CA GLY A 325 1.94 -10.86 -41.81
C GLY A 325 2.02 -9.33 -41.77
N GLY A 326 3.25 -8.78 -41.69
CA GLY A 326 3.52 -7.35 -41.88
C GLY A 326 4.95 -6.98 -41.47
N SER A 327 5.79 -6.58 -42.43
CA SER A 327 7.17 -6.17 -42.16
C SER A 327 7.29 -4.65 -41.91
N GLY A 328 8.27 -4.25 -41.09
CA GLY A 328 8.79 -2.88 -41.09
C GLY A 328 7.90 -1.80 -40.43
N GLY A 329 7.80 -1.79 -39.11
CA GLY A 329 7.16 -0.71 -38.33
C GLY A 329 7.59 -0.72 -36.86
N ALA A 330 7.53 0.42 -36.17
CA ALA A 330 8.11 0.59 -34.84
C ALA A 330 7.46 -0.30 -33.75
N LYS A 331 8.29 -0.94 -32.91
CA LYS A 331 7.84 -1.72 -31.74
C LYS A 331 7.39 -0.81 -30.59
N GLN A 332 6.09 -0.62 -30.45
CA GLN A 332 5.42 0.04 -29.32
C GLN A 332 4.62 -1.02 -28.52
N SER A 333 5.25 -2.01 -27.89
CA SER A 333 5.96 -1.97 -26.58
C SER A 333 5.06 -2.23 -25.36
N ASN A 334 5.15 -3.44 -24.78
CA ASN A 334 5.01 -3.89 -23.37
C ASN A 334 4.26 -3.09 -22.26
N SER A 335 3.49 -2.03 -22.53
CA SER A 335 2.92 -1.12 -21.51
C SER A 335 1.86 -1.76 -20.60
N THR A 336 1.37 -2.93 -20.96
CA THR A 336 0.17 -3.57 -20.42
C THR A 336 0.42 -4.84 -19.61
N LYS A 337 1.58 -5.51 -19.74
CA LYS A 337 1.96 -6.59 -18.82
C LYS A 337 2.15 -5.98 -17.43
N ILE A 338 1.54 -6.52 -16.38
CA ILE A 338 1.74 -6.08 -14.99
C ILE A 338 3.03 -6.67 -14.40
N ASP A 339 3.64 -5.99 -13.43
CA ASP A 339 4.80 -6.48 -12.69
C ASP A 339 4.50 -7.80 -11.96
N ASP A 340 5.25 -8.85 -12.35
CA ASP A 340 5.16 -10.18 -11.76
C ASP A 340 5.46 -10.15 -10.24
N SER A 341 6.22 -9.15 -9.76
CA SER A 341 6.54 -9.01 -8.33
C SER A 341 5.33 -8.59 -7.48
N LEU A 342 4.41 -7.79 -8.03
CA LEU A 342 3.14 -7.42 -7.38
C LEU A 342 2.14 -8.60 -7.40
N ILE A 343 2.05 -9.33 -8.52
CA ILE A 343 1.20 -10.53 -8.62
C ILE A 343 1.66 -11.61 -7.63
N LYS A 344 2.98 -11.77 -7.47
CA LYS A 344 3.56 -12.66 -6.47
C LYS A 344 3.22 -12.20 -5.05
N TYR A 345 3.42 -10.91 -4.74
CA TYR A 345 3.08 -10.34 -3.43
C TYR A 345 1.62 -10.61 -3.05
N LEU A 346 0.67 -10.48 -3.99
CA LEU A 346 -0.74 -10.77 -3.74
C LEU A 346 -1.01 -12.26 -3.44
N ASP A 347 -0.30 -13.20 -4.07
CA ASP A 347 -0.42 -14.61 -3.71
C ASP A 347 0.23 -14.94 -2.36
N ASP A 348 1.40 -14.37 -2.07
CA ASP A 348 2.07 -14.50 -0.76
C ASP A 348 1.19 -13.87 0.36
N LEU A 349 0.53 -12.74 0.11
CA LEU A 349 -0.43 -12.08 1.03
C LEU A 349 -1.67 -12.96 1.27
N ARG A 350 -2.29 -13.47 0.20
CA ARG A 350 -3.44 -14.39 0.28
C ARG A 350 -3.10 -15.64 1.10
N ARG A 351 -1.94 -16.26 0.85
CA ARG A 351 -1.46 -17.44 1.59
C ARG A 351 -1.17 -17.12 3.05
N THR A 352 -0.51 -15.99 3.33
CA THR A 352 -0.19 -15.54 4.69
C THR A 352 -1.47 -15.27 5.49
N ALA A 353 -2.48 -14.68 4.87
CA ALA A 353 -3.79 -14.46 5.48
C ALA A 353 -4.52 -15.79 5.77
N ARG A 354 -4.57 -16.75 4.83
CA ARG A 354 -5.14 -18.08 5.08
C ARG A 354 -4.38 -18.86 6.17
N ALA A 355 -3.05 -18.74 6.21
CA ALA A 355 -2.24 -19.37 7.24
C ALA A 355 -2.47 -18.78 8.63
N LYS A 356 -2.58 -17.44 8.75
CA LYS A 356 -3.01 -16.78 9.99
C LYS A 356 -4.39 -17.26 10.43
N ALA A 357 -5.33 -17.44 9.51
CA ALA A 357 -6.64 -17.99 9.84
C ALA A 357 -6.54 -19.42 10.41
N CYS A 358 -5.79 -20.30 9.76
CA CYS A 358 -5.51 -21.65 10.26
C CYS A 358 -4.87 -21.62 11.65
N ARG A 359 -3.86 -20.76 11.86
CA ARG A 359 -3.22 -20.55 13.17
C ARG A 359 -4.23 -20.15 14.24
N PHE A 360 -5.15 -19.23 13.93
CA PHE A 360 -6.18 -18.80 14.88
C PHE A 360 -7.25 -19.87 15.14
N PHE A 361 -7.65 -20.69 14.16
CA PHE A 361 -8.46 -21.88 14.44
C PHE A 361 -7.73 -22.89 15.33
N GLY A 362 -6.41 -23.04 15.15
CA GLY A 362 -5.58 -23.84 16.05
C GLY A 362 -5.55 -23.31 17.49
N ILE A 363 -5.46 -21.98 17.67
CA ILE A 363 -5.53 -21.34 18.99
C ILE A 363 -6.91 -21.55 19.64
N ASP A 364 -7.99 -21.46 18.87
CA ASP A 364 -9.36 -21.71 19.32
C ASP A 364 -9.58 -23.19 19.75
N ALA A 365 -8.98 -24.12 19.01
CA ALA A 365 -8.93 -25.54 19.35
C ALA A 365 -8.13 -25.80 20.64
N ASP A 366 -6.94 -25.21 20.80
CA ASP A 366 -6.13 -25.34 22.02
C ASP A 366 -6.83 -24.75 23.25
N LEU A 367 -7.48 -23.59 23.11
CA LEU A 367 -8.29 -22.96 24.17
C LEU A 367 -9.52 -23.80 24.57
N SER A 368 -10.01 -24.68 23.68
CA SER A 368 -11.06 -25.67 23.96
C SER A 368 -10.52 -27.05 24.35
N GLY A 369 -9.22 -27.16 24.65
CA GLY A 369 -8.56 -28.41 25.09
C GLY A 369 -8.29 -29.43 23.99
N ARG A 370 -8.51 -29.07 22.71
CA ARG A 370 -8.32 -29.94 21.54
C ARG A 370 -6.93 -29.76 20.92
N THR A 371 -5.88 -30.02 21.70
CA THR A 371 -4.47 -29.90 21.29
C THR A 371 -4.14 -30.67 20.01
N GLY A 372 -4.75 -31.84 19.79
CA GLY A 372 -4.53 -32.64 18.57
C GLY A 372 -5.03 -31.92 17.31
N GLU A 373 -6.23 -31.35 17.37
CA GLU A 373 -6.82 -30.52 16.31
C GLU A 373 -6.02 -29.22 16.11
N ALA A 374 -5.54 -28.60 17.20
CA ALA A 374 -4.70 -27.41 17.16
C ALA A 374 -3.40 -27.64 16.34
N ILE A 375 -2.73 -28.78 16.51
CA ILE A 375 -1.57 -29.17 15.70
C ILE A 375 -1.96 -29.37 14.23
N GLY A 376 -3.10 -29.99 13.96
CA GLY A 376 -3.63 -30.19 12.61
C GLY A 376 -3.82 -28.85 11.87
N TRP A 377 -4.41 -27.87 12.54
CA TRP A 377 -4.60 -26.52 12.01
C TRP A 377 -3.28 -25.80 11.71
N LEU A 378 -2.26 -25.92 12.56
CA LEU A 378 -0.94 -25.34 12.26
C LEU A 378 -0.27 -25.98 11.04
N ARG A 379 -0.45 -27.29 10.83
CA ARG A 379 0.04 -27.99 9.64
C ARG A 379 -0.71 -27.54 8.39
N ALA A 380 -2.04 -27.36 8.46
CA ALA A 380 -2.83 -26.74 7.40
C ALA A 380 -2.34 -25.32 7.05
N GLY A 381 -1.98 -24.52 8.05
CA GLY A 381 -1.38 -23.20 7.84
C GLY A 381 -0.05 -23.25 7.09
N LYS A 382 0.84 -24.20 7.41
CA LYS A 382 2.14 -24.38 6.71
C LYS A 382 1.98 -24.87 5.26
N LYS A 383 0.95 -25.69 5.01
CA LYS A 383 0.55 -26.12 3.66
C LYS A 383 0.12 -24.93 2.81
N GLU A 384 -0.74 -24.05 3.33
CA GLU A 384 -1.16 -22.80 2.66
C GLU A 384 0.03 -21.88 2.34
N LEU A 385 0.96 -21.70 3.29
CA LEU A 385 2.21 -20.94 3.08
C LEU A 385 3.15 -21.58 2.04
N GLY A 386 2.91 -22.80 1.57
CA GLY A 386 3.85 -23.54 0.73
C GLY A 386 5.22 -23.68 1.39
N LEU A 387 5.24 -24.04 2.68
CA LEU A 387 6.47 -24.28 3.45
C LEU A 387 6.70 -25.77 3.72
N ASP A 388 5.74 -26.64 3.39
CA ASP A 388 5.83 -28.09 3.59
C ASP A 388 6.72 -28.79 2.55
N ASP A 389 6.88 -28.20 1.36
CA ASP A 389 7.81 -28.62 0.31
C ASP A 389 9.29 -28.68 0.78
N TYR A 390 9.59 -28.07 1.94
CA TYR A 390 10.90 -28.10 2.58
C TYR A 390 11.05 -29.19 3.66
N LYS A 391 10.02 -30.02 3.92
CA LYS A 391 10.02 -31.08 4.95
C LYS A 391 9.65 -32.48 4.43
N SER A 392 8.85 -32.63 3.37
CA SER A 392 8.31 -33.95 2.98
C SER A 392 9.26 -34.80 2.12
N GLY A 393 10.26 -35.42 2.77
CA GLY A 393 10.88 -36.65 2.26
C GLY A 393 9.96 -37.87 2.47
N SER A 394 8.75 -37.85 1.92
CA SER A 394 7.77 -38.94 2.02
C SER A 394 7.10 -39.18 0.66
N ALA A 395 6.87 -40.44 0.33
CA ALA A 395 6.58 -40.87 -1.03
C ALA A 395 5.10 -40.68 -1.43
N ASN A 396 4.83 -39.69 -2.29
CA ASN A 396 3.92 -39.84 -3.44
C ASN A 396 3.97 -38.60 -4.36
N PRO A 397 4.55 -38.69 -5.57
CA PRO A 397 4.52 -37.62 -6.55
C PRO A 397 3.29 -37.74 -7.46
N ALA A 398 2.29 -36.87 -7.28
CA ALA A 398 1.17 -36.74 -8.21
C ALA A 398 0.85 -35.27 -8.53
N ILE A 399 1.30 -34.84 -9.70
CA ILE A 399 0.71 -33.78 -10.54
C ILE A 399 0.65 -32.36 -9.94
N SER A 400 1.73 -31.60 -10.17
CA SER A 400 1.61 -30.26 -10.79
C SER A 400 2.83 -30.00 -11.67
N GLY A 401 2.62 -29.72 -12.96
CA GLY A 401 3.70 -29.58 -13.94
C GLY A 401 4.19 -28.14 -14.17
N SER A 402 5.27 -28.02 -14.96
CA SER A 402 5.98 -26.78 -15.35
C SER A 402 6.95 -26.21 -14.29
N SER A 403 8.26 -26.07 -14.54
CA SER A 403 9.05 -26.42 -15.74
C SER A 403 10.57 -26.53 -15.48
N SER A 404 11.22 -27.30 -16.38
CA SER A 404 12.65 -27.29 -16.76
C SER A 404 13.76 -27.52 -15.72
N SER A 405 14.29 -28.76 -15.76
CA SER A 405 15.71 -29.07 -16.06
C SER A 405 16.82 -28.50 -15.19
N LEU A 406 17.38 -29.37 -14.33
CA LEU A 406 18.74 -29.91 -14.49
C LEU A 406 18.82 -31.24 -13.71
N GLY A 407 19.45 -32.26 -14.28
CA GLY A 407 19.37 -33.64 -13.78
C GLY A 407 20.40 -34.02 -12.71
N GLY A 408 20.17 -35.18 -12.09
CA GLY A 408 21.20 -35.96 -11.40
C GLY A 408 21.11 -36.01 -9.87
N GLY A 409 21.04 -37.24 -9.33
CA GLY A 409 21.56 -37.61 -8.01
C GLY A 409 20.70 -37.25 -6.80
N GLY A 410 20.31 -38.27 -6.03
CA GLY A 410 19.68 -38.08 -4.71
C GLY A 410 20.70 -37.68 -3.63
N SER A 411 20.47 -36.54 -2.97
CA SER A 411 20.95 -36.18 -1.62
C SER A 411 20.57 -34.71 -1.38
N GLY A 412 19.74 -34.38 -0.36
CA GLY A 412 19.26 -33.00 -0.28
C GLY A 412 18.45 -32.50 0.92
N GLY A 413 18.18 -33.30 1.95
CA GLY A 413 17.30 -32.90 3.08
C GLY A 413 17.75 -31.65 3.88
N GLY A 414 19.00 -31.20 3.72
CA GLY A 414 19.52 -29.98 4.35
C GLY A 414 19.34 -28.69 3.54
N PHE A 415 19.39 -28.75 2.21
CA PHE A 415 19.46 -27.55 1.36
C PHE A 415 18.17 -26.72 1.37
N GLY A 416 17.00 -27.35 1.50
CA GLY A 416 15.72 -26.65 1.61
C GLY A 416 15.65 -25.76 2.87
N ARG A 417 16.05 -26.31 4.02
CA ARG A 417 16.11 -25.57 5.29
C ARG A 417 17.16 -24.45 5.25
N LEU A 418 18.29 -24.69 4.59
CA LEU A 418 19.31 -23.65 4.40
C LEU A 418 18.80 -22.51 3.49
N LYS A 419 18.10 -22.83 2.38
CA LYS A 419 17.45 -21.83 1.52
C LYS A 419 16.39 -21.02 2.28
N LYS A 420 15.53 -21.66 3.08
CA LYS A 420 14.56 -20.96 3.96
C LYS A 420 15.28 -19.98 4.90
N THR A 421 16.29 -20.44 5.64
CA THR A 421 17.02 -19.58 6.60
C THR A 421 17.83 -18.46 5.93
N LEU A 422 18.31 -18.65 4.70
CA LEU A 422 18.99 -17.61 3.92
C LEU A 422 18.02 -16.54 3.38
N LEU A 423 16.83 -16.94 2.92
CA LEU A 423 15.77 -16.00 2.51
C LEU A 423 15.24 -15.21 3.70
N GLU A 424 15.01 -15.89 4.82
CA GLU A 424 14.67 -15.28 6.10
C GLU A 424 15.69 -14.21 6.54
N LYS A 425 16.99 -14.56 6.59
CA LYS A 425 18.06 -13.60 6.92
C LYS A 425 18.17 -12.46 5.92
N ARG A 426 17.77 -12.66 4.66
CA ARG A 426 17.71 -11.59 3.65
C ARG A 426 16.53 -10.65 3.87
N GLU A 427 15.39 -11.16 4.33
CA GLU A 427 14.23 -10.34 4.65
C GLU A 427 14.44 -9.55 5.95
N ASP A 428 14.97 -10.20 7.00
CA ASP A 428 15.38 -9.53 8.25
C ASP A 428 16.33 -8.33 7.94
N LYS A 429 17.34 -8.53 7.08
CA LYS A 429 18.25 -7.47 6.61
C LYS A 429 17.62 -6.37 5.75
N LYS A 430 16.49 -6.63 5.09
CA LYS A 430 15.75 -5.58 4.36
C LYS A 430 14.88 -4.77 5.30
N ILE A 431 14.33 -5.42 6.33
CA ILE A 431 13.58 -4.76 7.40
C ILE A 431 14.52 -3.78 8.12
N GLU A 432 15.70 -4.22 8.55
CA GLU A 432 16.76 -3.35 9.10
C GLU A 432 17.07 -2.14 8.19
N LYS A 433 17.14 -2.35 6.86
CA LYS A 433 17.49 -1.31 5.88
C LYS A 433 16.35 -0.43 5.39
N GLY A 434 15.10 -0.70 5.77
CA GLY A 434 13.89 0.10 5.47
C GLY A 434 13.43 0.20 4.01
N GLY A 435 14.33 0.08 3.02
CA GLY A 435 14.00 0.34 1.61
C GLY A 435 13.04 -0.68 0.98
N ASP A 436 13.33 -1.98 1.11
CA ASP A 436 12.78 -3.00 0.20
C ASP A 436 12.16 -4.23 0.90
N TRP A 437 11.79 -4.06 2.18
CA TRP A 437 11.16 -5.09 3.03
C TRP A 437 9.70 -5.39 2.65
N GLY A 438 9.14 -6.45 3.21
CA GLY A 438 7.71 -6.76 3.11
C GLY A 438 7.26 -7.31 1.77
N ARG A 439 8.19 -7.58 0.85
CA ARG A 439 7.90 -8.21 -0.46
C ARG A 439 7.39 -9.66 -0.33
N ASP A 440 7.56 -10.28 0.84
CA ASP A 440 7.03 -11.61 1.18
C ASP A 440 5.63 -11.55 1.83
N ALA A 441 5.04 -10.34 1.97
CA ALA A 441 3.79 -10.08 2.69
C ALA A 441 3.75 -10.48 4.18
N GLY A 442 4.88 -10.85 4.79
CA GLY A 442 4.95 -11.45 6.14
C GLY A 442 4.86 -12.98 6.15
N ARG A 443 4.99 -13.65 5.00
CA ARG A 443 4.99 -15.12 4.87
C ARG A 443 6.04 -15.78 5.76
N PHE A 444 7.24 -15.21 5.88
CA PHE A 444 8.30 -15.78 6.72
C PHE A 444 8.04 -15.54 8.22
N GLU A 445 7.51 -14.37 8.59
CA GLU A 445 7.06 -14.07 9.96
C GLU A 445 6.00 -15.08 10.42
N GLU A 446 4.95 -15.28 9.62
CA GLU A 446 3.88 -16.21 9.93
C GLU A 446 4.36 -17.67 9.96
N GLY A 447 5.29 -18.04 9.07
CA GLY A 447 5.95 -19.35 9.09
C GLY A 447 6.68 -19.62 10.40
N ARG A 448 7.36 -18.62 10.98
CA ARG A 448 8.04 -18.72 12.28
C ARG A 448 7.07 -18.89 13.44
N VAL A 449 5.94 -18.16 13.44
CA VAL A 449 4.91 -18.32 14.47
C VAL A 449 4.32 -19.73 14.44
N ASN A 450 3.99 -20.26 13.26
CA ASN A 450 3.49 -21.63 13.14
C ASN A 450 4.55 -22.68 13.50
N ASP A 451 5.85 -22.44 13.27
CA ASP A 451 6.95 -23.31 13.74
C ASP A 451 7.11 -23.26 15.28
N MET A 452 6.98 -22.10 15.92
CA MET A 452 6.99 -21.96 17.38
C MET A 452 5.82 -22.70 18.04
N LEU A 453 4.59 -22.44 17.58
CA LEU A 453 3.38 -23.04 18.15
C LEU A 453 3.32 -24.55 17.93
N GLU A 454 3.71 -25.06 16.76
CA GLU A 454 3.70 -26.52 16.50
C GLU A 454 4.68 -27.22 17.44
N LYS A 455 5.90 -26.68 17.61
CA LYS A 455 6.89 -27.24 18.53
C LYS A 455 6.38 -27.30 19.98
N LYS A 456 5.65 -26.26 20.42
CA LYS A 456 5.03 -26.21 21.76
C LYS A 456 3.93 -27.27 21.90
N TRP A 457 2.95 -27.27 21.00
CA TRP A 457 1.76 -28.11 21.12
C TRP A 457 2.03 -29.58 20.82
N VAL A 458 2.93 -29.91 19.89
CA VAL A 458 3.39 -31.31 19.68
C VAL A 458 4.00 -31.85 20.97
N LYS A 459 4.94 -31.13 21.60
CA LYS A 459 5.52 -31.55 22.89
C LYS A 459 4.44 -31.76 23.95
N MET A 460 3.47 -30.85 24.05
CA MET A 460 2.38 -30.93 25.01
C MET A 460 1.45 -32.12 24.75
N ASN A 461 1.11 -32.38 23.48
CA ASN A 461 0.27 -33.50 23.08
C ASN A 461 0.96 -34.84 23.32
N ASP A 462 2.23 -34.97 22.93
CA ASP A 462 3.00 -36.20 23.09
C ASP A 462 3.28 -36.55 24.56
N THR A 463 3.23 -35.57 25.48
CA THR A 463 3.51 -35.78 26.91
C THR A 463 2.28 -35.78 27.82
N ILE A 464 1.19 -35.12 27.44
CA ILE A 464 0.02 -34.89 28.32
C ILE A 464 -1.28 -35.29 27.61
N SER A 465 -1.59 -34.70 26.46
CA SER A 465 -2.95 -34.80 25.89
C SER A 465 -3.22 -36.10 25.11
N THR A 466 -2.17 -36.67 24.48
CA THR A 466 -2.18 -37.88 23.63
C THR A 466 -3.29 -37.94 22.57
N GLN A 467 -3.73 -36.78 22.07
CA GLN A 467 -4.82 -36.69 21.10
C GLN A 467 -4.35 -37.00 19.68
N LEU A 468 -5.25 -37.59 18.89
CA LEU A 468 -5.03 -37.80 17.46
C LEU A 468 -4.98 -36.44 16.73
N VAL A 469 -4.00 -36.30 15.83
CA VAL A 469 -3.85 -35.10 14.99
C VAL A 469 -4.58 -35.35 13.66
N PRO A 470 -5.65 -34.61 13.33
CA PRO A 470 -6.36 -34.77 12.07
C PRO A 470 -5.49 -34.33 10.87
N PRO A 471 -5.70 -34.90 9.68
CA PRO A 471 -4.96 -34.53 8.48
C PRO A 471 -5.33 -33.11 8.01
N PRO A 472 -4.38 -32.30 7.51
CA PRO A 472 -4.63 -30.91 7.10
C PRO A 472 -5.81 -30.74 6.13
N ASP A 473 -5.96 -31.63 5.16
CA ASP A 473 -7.00 -31.53 4.13
C ASP A 473 -8.42 -31.71 4.68
N ALA A 474 -8.59 -32.45 5.78
CA ALA A 474 -9.87 -32.59 6.45
C ALA A 474 -10.27 -31.35 7.26
N LEU A 475 -9.31 -30.47 7.60
CA LEU A 475 -9.56 -29.18 8.26
C LEU A 475 -9.74 -28.06 7.24
N LEU A 476 -8.94 -28.04 6.16
CA LEU A 476 -9.06 -27.05 5.09
C LEU A 476 -10.43 -27.05 4.42
N SER A 477 -11.11 -28.20 4.36
CA SER A 477 -12.49 -28.33 3.86
C SER A 477 -13.57 -27.75 4.79
N GLN A 478 -13.23 -27.48 6.05
CA GLN A 478 -14.14 -26.93 7.07
C GLN A 478 -13.98 -25.41 7.27
N ILE A 479 -13.13 -24.76 6.47
CA ILE A 479 -12.89 -23.32 6.58
C ILE A 479 -14.18 -22.54 6.30
N PRO A 480 -14.68 -21.72 7.25
CA PRO A 480 -15.87 -20.90 7.05
C PRO A 480 -15.58 -19.69 6.15
N SER A 481 -16.62 -18.96 5.75
CA SER A 481 -16.43 -17.68 5.06
C SER A 481 -15.84 -16.60 5.99
N GLY A 482 -15.13 -15.64 5.38
CA GLY A 482 -14.57 -14.49 6.05
C GLY A 482 -15.61 -13.60 6.75
N ARG A 483 -15.12 -12.53 7.37
CA ARG A 483 -15.96 -11.44 7.90
C ARG A 483 -15.25 -10.11 7.67
N ASP A 484 -15.89 -9.23 6.92
CA ASP A 484 -15.41 -7.86 6.76
C ASP A 484 -15.64 -7.04 8.04
N ILE A 485 -14.77 -6.05 8.26
CA ILE A 485 -14.77 -5.18 9.44
C ILE A 485 -14.78 -3.68 9.10
N HIS A 486 -14.34 -3.33 7.89
CA HIS A 486 -14.17 -1.95 7.46
C HIS A 486 -15.27 -1.54 6.47
N SER A 487 -15.87 -0.40 6.74
CA SER A 487 -16.76 0.30 5.81
C SER A 487 -16.14 1.67 5.51
N PRO A 488 -15.28 1.79 4.49
CA PRO A 488 -14.55 3.01 4.20
C PRO A 488 -15.53 4.12 3.79
N LYS A 489 -15.34 5.33 4.32
CA LYS A 489 -16.10 6.51 3.88
C LYS A 489 -15.84 6.78 2.39
N ARG A 490 -16.83 7.30 1.66
CA ARG A 490 -16.64 7.78 0.29
C ARG A 490 -15.55 8.86 0.28
N TYR A 491 -14.68 8.85 -0.73
CA TYR A 491 -13.77 9.96 -0.93
C TYR A 491 -14.54 11.17 -1.44
N VAL A 492 -14.35 12.32 -0.77
CA VAL A 492 -14.87 13.61 -1.20
C VAL A 492 -13.73 14.39 -1.87
N PRO A 493 -13.87 14.79 -3.14
CA PRO A 493 -12.96 15.71 -3.80
C PRO A 493 -12.80 17.03 -3.01
N PRO A 494 -11.57 17.50 -2.76
CA PRO A 494 -11.39 18.85 -2.23
C PRO A 494 -11.63 19.87 -3.35
N HIS A 495 -12.37 20.92 -3.03
CA HIS A 495 -12.60 22.09 -3.89
C HIS A 495 -11.65 23.23 -3.50
N LEU A 496 -11.61 24.28 -4.33
CA LEU A 496 -10.92 25.52 -3.98
C LEU A 496 -11.80 26.33 -3.03
N GLU A 497 -11.17 26.92 -2.01
CA GLU A 497 -11.84 27.86 -1.10
C GLU A 497 -12.44 29.04 -1.89
N PRO A 498 -13.66 29.51 -1.57
CA PRO A 498 -14.35 30.56 -2.35
C PRO A 498 -13.53 31.85 -2.50
N HIS A 499 -12.76 32.23 -1.48
CA HIS A 499 -11.91 33.41 -1.52
C HIS A 499 -10.73 33.26 -2.52
N VAL A 500 -10.26 32.03 -2.79
CA VAL A 500 -9.20 31.76 -3.77
C VAL A 500 -9.77 31.81 -5.19
N LEU A 501 -10.98 31.28 -5.40
CA LEU A 501 -11.69 31.42 -6.68
C LEU A 501 -11.98 32.89 -6.99
N ALA A 502 -12.58 33.63 -6.06
CA ALA A 502 -12.88 35.05 -6.21
C ALA A 502 -11.62 35.91 -6.53
N GLN A 503 -10.44 35.57 -5.97
CA GLN A 503 -9.17 36.22 -6.30
C GLN A 503 -8.66 35.93 -7.71
N MET A 504 -9.10 34.83 -8.33
CA MET A 504 -8.76 34.45 -9.71
C MET A 504 -9.76 34.94 -10.74
N ARG A 505 -10.87 35.54 -10.31
CA ARG A 505 -11.91 36.09 -11.19
C ARG A 505 -11.34 37.20 -12.08
N ALA A 506 -11.84 37.30 -13.31
CA ALA A 506 -11.56 38.43 -14.16
C ALA A 506 -11.95 39.74 -13.45
N PRO A 507 -11.19 40.83 -13.62
CA PRO A 507 -11.66 42.15 -13.22
C PRO A 507 -13.04 42.40 -13.82
N LEU A 508 -13.95 42.98 -13.04
CA LEU A 508 -15.17 43.55 -13.61
C LEU A 508 -14.73 44.60 -14.63
N ASP A 509 -15.27 44.54 -15.85
CA ASP A 509 -15.12 45.65 -16.79
C ASP A 509 -15.62 46.91 -16.07
N PRO A 510 -14.86 48.02 -16.08
CA PRO A 510 -15.37 49.28 -15.57
C PRO A 510 -16.63 49.61 -16.36
N ASP A 511 -17.72 49.94 -15.66
CA ASP A 511 -18.94 50.46 -16.29
C ASP A 511 -18.51 51.54 -17.29
N PRO A 512 -19.05 51.54 -18.52
CA PRO A 512 -18.69 52.54 -19.51
C PRO A 512 -19.08 53.91 -18.97
N ASP A 513 -18.08 54.68 -18.51
CA ASP A 513 -18.26 56.05 -18.02
C ASP A 513 -19.13 56.80 -19.04
N PRO A 514 -20.36 57.22 -18.67
CA PRO A 514 -21.28 57.84 -19.63
C PRO A 514 -20.74 59.17 -20.18
N ASP A 515 -19.72 59.72 -19.52
CA ASP A 515 -19.02 60.95 -19.87
C ASP A 515 -17.63 60.72 -20.51
N SER A 516 -17.21 59.48 -20.81
CA SER A 516 -15.96 59.23 -21.56
C SER A 516 -16.11 59.65 -23.03
N PRO A 517 -15.43 60.73 -23.50
CA PRO A 517 -15.60 61.20 -24.87
C PRO A 517 -15.01 60.18 -25.84
N SER A 518 -15.84 59.67 -26.76
CA SER A 518 -15.45 58.66 -27.73
C SER A 518 -14.19 59.08 -28.49
N SER A 519 -13.08 58.38 -28.27
CA SER A 519 -11.82 58.63 -28.96
C SER A 519 -11.98 58.24 -30.43
N LEU A 520 -12.15 59.26 -31.28
CA LEU A 520 -12.30 59.11 -32.72
C LEU A 520 -11.09 58.37 -33.31
N SER A 521 -11.31 57.15 -33.78
CA SER A 521 -10.35 56.41 -34.59
C SER A 521 -9.97 57.23 -35.83
N PRO A 522 -8.67 57.52 -36.08
CA PRO A 522 -8.27 58.16 -37.31
C PRO A 522 -8.51 57.23 -38.52
N PRO A 523 -8.98 57.75 -39.67
CA PRO A 523 -9.34 56.92 -40.82
C PRO A 523 -8.12 56.29 -41.51
N LEU A 524 -8.37 55.12 -42.11
CA LEU A 524 -7.40 54.32 -42.86
C LEU A 524 -6.76 55.09 -44.03
N SER A 525 -5.42 55.11 -44.07
CA SER A 525 -4.66 55.52 -45.26
C SER A 525 -4.53 54.36 -46.26
N PRO A 526 -4.70 54.59 -47.58
CA PRO A 526 -4.62 53.55 -48.60
C PRO A 526 -3.17 53.13 -48.92
N PRO A 527 -2.94 51.92 -49.48
CA PRO A 527 -1.61 51.42 -49.78
C PRO A 527 -1.02 52.02 -51.06
N SER A 528 0.16 52.63 -50.97
CA SER A 528 0.97 53.04 -52.12
C SER A 528 1.91 51.91 -52.58
N SER A 529 1.80 51.52 -53.84
CA SER A 529 2.63 50.49 -54.48
C SER A 529 3.84 51.08 -55.24
N SER A 530 4.76 50.19 -55.67
CA SER A 530 5.93 50.42 -56.56
C SER A 530 7.19 51.04 -55.90
N SER A 531 8.43 50.67 -56.24
CA SER A 531 8.97 49.50 -56.98
C SER A 531 10.51 49.40 -56.83
N ALA A 532 11.08 48.25 -57.21
CA ALA A 532 12.50 47.98 -57.51
C ALA A 532 13.49 47.93 -56.30
N ALA A 533 14.53 47.06 -56.27
CA ALA A 533 15.01 46.10 -57.28
C ALA A 533 15.59 44.80 -56.67
N TYR A 534 15.41 43.69 -57.39
CA TYR A 534 16.16 42.42 -57.29
C TYR A 534 17.47 42.51 -58.11
N PRO A 535 18.51 41.66 -57.88
CA PRO A 535 18.53 40.34 -58.55
C PRO A 535 19.28 39.18 -57.83
N HIS A 536 18.76 37.95 -58.04
CA HIS A 536 19.44 36.63 -58.12
C HIS A 536 20.35 36.15 -56.95
N ASN A 537 20.52 34.85 -56.66
CA ASN A 537 20.20 33.63 -57.41
C ASN A 537 19.93 32.44 -56.44
N THR A 538 18.92 31.63 -56.75
CA THR A 538 18.94 30.15 -56.98
C THR A 538 20.27 29.43 -56.67
N VAL A 539 20.34 28.21 -56.09
CA VAL A 539 19.63 26.96 -56.47
C VAL A 539 19.42 25.98 -55.30
N ASP A 540 18.38 25.14 -55.38
CA ASP A 540 18.13 23.93 -54.57
C ASP A 540 19.22 22.84 -54.64
N GLY A 541 19.18 21.83 -53.75
CA GLY A 541 19.99 20.61 -53.96
C GLY A 541 20.15 19.61 -52.80
N VAL A 542 19.07 18.91 -52.45
CA VAL A 542 18.92 17.56 -51.85
C VAL A 542 20.13 16.72 -51.35
N ASP A 543 19.85 15.97 -50.28
CA ASP A 543 20.19 14.55 -50.01
C ASP A 543 21.32 14.07 -49.04
N HIS A 544 20.84 13.27 -48.08
CA HIS A 544 21.37 12.02 -47.50
C HIS A 544 22.69 11.90 -46.69
N LEU A 545 22.49 11.60 -45.40
CA LEU A 545 22.89 10.34 -44.72
C LEU A 545 24.31 10.14 -44.12
N ALA A 546 24.35 10.38 -42.79
CA ALA A 546 24.92 9.50 -41.75
C ALA A 546 26.44 9.29 -41.50
N ALA A 547 26.70 9.08 -40.20
CA ALA A 547 27.62 8.10 -39.59
C ALA A 547 28.95 8.57 -38.94
N ARG A 548 29.04 8.26 -37.62
CA ARG A 548 30.18 7.66 -36.89
C ARG A 548 31.52 8.41 -36.67
N THR A 549 31.71 8.75 -35.38
CA THR A 549 32.76 8.18 -34.48
C THR A 549 34.27 8.39 -34.77
N ALA A 550 34.91 9.30 -34.02
CA ALA A 550 36.20 9.19 -33.28
C ALA A 550 36.42 10.55 -32.55
N ARG A 551 36.92 10.73 -31.32
CA ARG A 551 37.92 10.07 -30.44
C ARG A 551 39.37 10.56 -30.70
N MET A 552 40.09 10.86 -29.61
CA MET A 552 41.40 11.54 -29.48
C MET A 552 41.26 13.09 -29.53
N ASP A 553 42.00 13.89 -28.75
CA ASP A 553 43.22 13.61 -27.95
C ASP A 553 43.16 14.04 -26.47
N VAL A 554 44.10 13.49 -25.69
CA VAL A 554 44.43 13.85 -24.30
C VAL A 554 45.84 14.41 -24.30
N LEU A 555 46.05 15.61 -23.73
CA LEU A 555 47.37 16.14 -23.39
C LEU A 555 47.32 17.00 -22.11
N ASN A 556 48.49 17.10 -21.47
CA ASN A 556 48.87 17.96 -20.35
C ASN A 556 48.24 17.68 -18.97
N GLU A 557 49.01 17.73 -17.88
CA GLU A 557 50.47 17.60 -17.72
C GLU A 557 50.78 17.21 -16.28
N ASN A 558 51.99 16.73 -16.02
CA ASN A 558 52.39 16.17 -14.73
C ASN A 558 53.61 16.93 -14.20
N GLU A 559 53.42 17.79 -13.19
CA GLU A 559 54.50 18.42 -12.44
C GLU A 559 54.35 18.19 -10.94
N SER A 560 55.47 18.38 -10.22
CA SER A 560 55.85 17.62 -9.03
C SER A 560 56.41 18.53 -7.92
N SER A 561 56.96 17.91 -6.87
CA SER A 561 57.65 18.52 -5.70
C SER A 561 56.73 19.22 -4.68
N SER A 562 57.01 19.20 -3.37
CA SER A 562 58.07 18.49 -2.62
C SER A 562 57.69 18.34 -1.15
N ASP A 563 58.13 17.22 -0.56
CA ASP A 563 58.83 17.07 0.73
C ASP A 563 58.73 18.19 1.79
N ASP A 564 58.42 17.79 3.03
CA ASP A 564 59.21 18.15 4.23
C ASP A 564 58.90 17.17 5.39
N ASP A 565 59.85 17.01 6.31
CA ASP A 565 60.07 15.85 7.20
C ASP A 565 59.52 15.97 8.65
N GLU A 566 59.85 14.94 9.45
CA GLU A 566 59.93 14.88 10.93
C GLU A 566 58.65 14.64 11.77
N ASP A 567 58.73 14.13 13.00
CA ASP A 567 59.42 12.91 13.53
C ASP A 567 58.79 12.59 14.91
N ASP A 568 59.02 11.36 15.40
CA ASP A 568 59.10 10.94 16.81
C ASP A 568 57.92 11.10 17.81
N GLY A 569 57.90 10.20 18.82
CA GLY A 569 57.21 10.49 20.10
C GLY A 569 56.31 9.42 20.74
N VAL A 570 56.85 8.27 21.15
CA VAL A 570 56.21 7.37 22.14
C VAL A 570 57.02 7.36 23.45
N PRO A 571 56.39 7.71 24.59
CA PRO A 571 56.29 6.79 25.74
C PRO A 571 54.88 6.86 26.37
N GLY A 572 54.38 5.95 27.21
CA GLY A 572 54.96 5.02 28.18
C GLY A 572 54.03 5.04 29.42
N PRO A 573 53.76 3.91 30.13
CA PRO A 573 52.68 3.84 31.12
C PRO A 573 53.10 4.25 32.54
N GLY A 574 52.12 4.57 33.41
CA GLY A 574 52.34 4.87 34.83
C GLY A 574 51.20 4.41 35.74
N GLU A 575 51.54 3.68 36.80
CA GLU A 575 50.63 3.21 37.85
C GLU A 575 50.36 4.30 38.91
N GLY A 576 49.29 4.16 39.70
CA GLY A 576 49.00 5.07 40.83
C GLY A 576 47.93 4.56 41.80
N ARG A 577 48.35 3.80 42.83
CA ARG A 577 47.55 3.51 44.03
C ARG A 577 47.37 4.77 44.89
N THR A 578 46.26 4.86 45.63
CA THR A 578 46.29 5.28 47.05
C THR A 578 45.09 4.73 47.82
N ASP A 579 45.35 4.27 49.05
CA ASP A 579 44.36 3.83 50.04
C ASP A 579 43.65 5.00 50.75
N GLY A 580 42.53 4.73 51.43
CA GLY A 580 41.86 5.70 52.30
C GLY A 580 40.75 5.08 53.17
N ALA A 581 41.08 4.71 54.41
CA ALA A 581 40.17 4.04 55.33
C ALA A 581 39.86 4.88 56.59
N ALA A 582 38.57 4.99 56.97
CA ALA A 582 38.04 5.23 58.33
C ALA A 582 36.51 5.01 58.30
N ARG A 583 35.84 4.17 59.11
CA ARG A 583 35.74 4.03 60.59
C ARG A 583 34.84 5.06 61.30
N ASN A 584 33.63 4.61 61.65
CA ASN A 584 32.78 4.86 62.84
C ASN A 584 31.42 4.17 62.52
N ASP A 585 30.81 3.26 63.29
CA ASP A 585 30.63 3.08 64.75
C ASP A 585 29.85 4.25 65.40
N SER A 586 28.80 4.08 66.23
CA SER A 586 28.32 2.89 66.98
C SER A 586 26.81 2.95 67.31
N SER A 587 26.31 1.91 68.01
CA SER A 587 25.13 1.86 68.94
C SER A 587 23.76 1.41 68.35
N ARG A 588 23.20 0.24 68.76
CA ARG A 588 22.33 -0.09 69.94
C ARG A 588 20.88 0.43 69.77
N ARG A 589 19.76 -0.27 70.07
CA ARG A 589 19.35 -1.40 70.97
C ARG A 589 18.14 -2.12 70.29
N ALA A 590 17.95 -3.44 70.29
CA ALA A 590 17.57 -4.39 71.37
C ALA A 590 16.05 -4.51 71.69
N GLY A 591 15.53 -5.76 71.67
CA GLY A 591 14.21 -6.19 72.18
C GLY A 591 13.16 -6.53 71.08
N GLY A 592 12.38 -7.62 71.12
CA GLY A 592 12.40 -8.78 72.02
C GLY A 592 11.02 -9.47 72.18
N GLY A 593 10.94 -10.79 71.96
CA GLY A 593 9.75 -11.65 72.21
C GLY A 593 8.67 -11.64 71.12
N GLY A 594 7.85 -12.68 70.94
CA GLY A 594 7.82 -14.02 71.58
C GLY A 594 6.39 -14.57 71.75
N GLY A 595 6.15 -15.84 71.41
CA GLY A 595 4.82 -16.52 71.47
C GLY A 595 4.19 -16.67 70.07
N ARG A 596 3.96 -17.85 69.45
CA ARG A 596 3.59 -19.24 69.86
C ARG A 596 2.19 -19.39 70.46
N GLY A 597 1.40 -20.26 69.80
CA GLY A 597 0.16 -20.87 70.29
C GLY A 597 -1.04 -20.60 69.37
N SER A 598 -1.89 -21.54 68.96
CA SER A 598 -1.85 -22.99 68.69
C SER A 598 -3.30 -23.48 68.62
N ASP A 599 -3.60 -24.31 67.61
CA ASP A 599 -4.58 -25.40 67.65
C ASP A 599 -6.12 -25.16 67.60
N ARG A 600 -6.72 -25.99 66.71
CA ARG A 600 -8.03 -26.69 66.77
C ARG A 600 -9.37 -26.01 66.38
N ARG A 601 -9.93 -26.60 65.30
CA ARG A 601 -11.25 -27.26 65.17
C ARG A 601 -12.49 -26.52 65.72
N ASP A 602 -13.52 -26.38 64.88
CA ASP A 602 -14.59 -27.40 64.86
C ASP A 602 -15.50 -27.37 63.61
N ARG A 603 -16.31 -28.42 63.44
CA ARG A 603 -17.31 -28.62 62.37
C ARG A 603 -18.73 -28.27 62.82
N ARG A 604 -19.56 -27.81 61.88
CA ARG A 604 -21.01 -28.07 61.66
C ARG A 604 -21.35 -27.35 60.34
N ASP A 605 -21.85 -27.99 59.28
CA ASP A 605 -23.15 -28.66 59.11
C ASP A 605 -24.34 -27.83 59.59
N GLU A 606 -25.04 -27.20 58.65
CA GLU A 606 -26.50 -27.32 58.52
C GLU A 606 -26.96 -26.95 57.10
N SER A 607 -28.00 -27.65 56.65
CA SER A 607 -28.65 -27.47 55.35
C SER A 607 -29.80 -26.47 55.44
N ASP A 608 -30.23 -25.91 54.30
CA ASP A 608 -31.60 -26.11 53.80
C ASP A 608 -31.91 -25.18 52.61
N GLY A 609 -32.49 -25.77 51.56
CA GLY A 609 -33.37 -25.07 50.62
C GLY A 609 -34.77 -25.66 50.77
N PRO A 610 -35.83 -24.92 50.41
CA PRO A 610 -36.34 -25.11 49.05
C PRO A 610 -36.91 -23.84 48.36
N ALA A 611 -37.20 -23.99 47.06
CA ALA A 611 -37.99 -23.07 46.22
C ALA A 611 -39.52 -23.37 46.37
N PRO A 612 -40.48 -22.96 45.50
CA PRO A 612 -40.49 -22.05 44.33
C PRO A 612 -41.74 -21.10 44.30
N VAL A 613 -42.30 -20.79 43.09
CA VAL A 613 -43.53 -20.00 42.76
C VAL A 613 -43.36 -18.47 42.87
N GLY A 614 -43.84 -17.58 41.97
CA GLY A 614 -44.59 -17.61 40.68
C GLY A 614 -45.02 -16.15 40.34
N ALA A 615 -45.63 -15.76 39.21
CA ALA A 615 -45.96 -16.38 37.90
C ALA A 615 -46.31 -15.27 36.86
N PHE A 616 -46.55 -15.61 35.58
CA PHE A 616 -47.09 -14.71 34.53
C PHE A 616 -48.64 -14.58 34.62
N PRO A 617 -49.25 -13.47 34.15
CA PRO A 617 -49.75 -13.34 32.75
C PRO A 617 -49.59 -11.90 32.17
N GLY A 618 -49.82 -11.62 30.88
CA GLY A 618 -50.12 -12.46 29.72
C GLY A 618 -50.65 -11.64 28.52
N THR A 619 -50.28 -12.05 27.29
CA THR A 619 -51.00 -11.89 26.00
C THR A 619 -51.58 -10.54 25.53
N THR A 620 -51.15 -10.11 24.33
CA THR A 620 -52.07 -10.02 23.16
C THR A 620 -51.35 -10.46 21.88
N ARG A 621 -52.10 -11.02 20.94
CA ARG A 621 -51.66 -11.71 19.71
C ARG A 621 -52.47 -11.18 18.53
N GLY A 622 -51.88 -11.08 17.34
CA GLY A 622 -52.56 -10.65 16.11
C GLY A 622 -51.99 -11.35 14.89
N ASP A 623 -52.58 -12.50 14.53
CA ASP A 623 -52.32 -13.19 13.27
C ASP A 623 -53.13 -12.55 12.13
N TYR A 624 -52.60 -12.53 10.90
CA TYR A 624 -53.43 -12.40 9.70
C TYR A 624 -52.84 -13.19 8.52
N VAL A 625 -53.59 -14.18 8.03
CA VAL A 625 -53.25 -14.96 6.82
C VAL A 625 -54.49 -15.13 5.96
N GLY A 626 -54.41 -14.65 4.72
CA GLY A 626 -55.00 -15.27 3.53
C GLY A 626 -56.45 -14.93 3.15
N ARG A 627 -56.63 -14.45 1.90
CA ARG A 627 -57.41 -15.21 0.89
C ARG A 627 -57.16 -14.81 -0.57
N THR A 628 -57.44 -15.80 -1.40
CA THR A 628 -57.36 -16.00 -2.87
C THR A 628 -58.29 -15.14 -3.75
N GLY A 629 -57.90 -14.98 -5.04
CA GLY A 629 -58.80 -14.75 -6.19
C GLY A 629 -58.07 -14.14 -7.41
N THR A 630 -57.49 -14.91 -8.35
CA THR A 630 -58.07 -15.48 -9.59
C THR A 630 -58.77 -14.51 -10.56
N ALA A 631 -58.09 -14.12 -11.65
CA ALA A 631 -58.69 -13.91 -12.99
C ALA A 631 -57.64 -13.84 -14.13
N THR A 632 -57.91 -14.60 -15.20
CA THR A 632 -57.50 -14.52 -16.64
C THR A 632 -56.88 -13.23 -17.20
N GLY A 633 -56.07 -13.21 -18.30
CA GLY A 633 -55.62 -14.25 -19.25
C GLY A 633 -55.07 -13.65 -20.58
N ASN A 634 -54.51 -14.49 -21.48
CA ASN A 634 -53.82 -14.20 -22.78
C ASN A 634 -52.45 -13.48 -22.68
N GLY A 635 -51.37 -13.82 -23.41
CA GLY A 635 -51.14 -14.64 -24.62
C GLY A 635 -50.56 -13.73 -25.73
N SER A 636 -49.43 -13.95 -26.42
CA SER A 636 -48.73 -15.13 -27.01
C SER A 636 -47.18 -14.93 -27.03
N GLY A 637 -46.29 -15.94 -27.05
CA GLY A 637 -45.85 -16.75 -28.22
C GLY A 637 -45.01 -15.92 -29.22
N SER A 638 -43.80 -16.24 -29.70
CA SER A 638 -42.93 -17.45 -29.78
C SER A 638 -41.43 -17.00 -29.71
N GLY A 639 -40.35 -17.81 -29.60
CA GLY A 639 -40.15 -19.26 -29.69
C GLY A 639 -39.30 -19.67 -30.90
N ASN A 640 -37.95 -19.75 -30.80
CA ASN A 640 -37.16 -20.72 -31.57
C ASN A 640 -35.71 -20.98 -31.05
N THR A 641 -35.53 -22.14 -30.40
CA THR A 641 -34.65 -23.28 -30.77
C THR A 641 -33.33 -23.08 -31.54
N TYR A 642 -32.22 -23.49 -30.90
CA TYR A 642 -30.98 -24.13 -31.41
C TYR A 642 -30.38 -23.77 -32.80
N TYR A 643 -29.13 -23.31 -32.77
CA TYR A 643 -27.96 -24.13 -33.18
C TYR A 643 -26.74 -23.78 -32.32
#